data_AF-Q113K7-F1
#
_entry.id   AF-Q113K7-F1
#
_cell.length_a   1.000
_cell.length_b   1.000
_cell.length_c   1.000
_cell.angle_alpha   90.00
_cell.angle_beta   90.00
_cell.angle_gamma   90.00
#
_symmetry.space_group_name_H-M   'P 1'
#
loop_
_entity.id
_entity.type
_entity.pdbx_description
1 polymer ?
#
loop_
_entity_poly.entity_id
_entity_poly.type
_entity_poly.pdbx_seq_one_letter_code
_entity_poly.pdbx_strand_id
1 'polypeptide(L)'
;MLYNFRLRKVIRELLNQDLPEEEFNDLVYDYFPDVYNQFTNGQNKKQRVRILIEYADKHREIERLLEGIKNINPKVYQEYESKLGENPPPPPIEKCDVLVLAANPTTTQPLQLKKETELIREKLQQTEFGKNYIVYGEENAFIEDLSQYLLKYEPRILHFSGHGNSQGEIILNNRQGEAEVLSLETLSELLSIVRKDGKPIECVVFNACFSLKKADAVAHQVGCVIGMKKEIGDDSALIFAEEFYQGLAYQRSYYQAFQLGINGIERLRLPDSPIPHFIPFDTSLLESETVSLRSHQTNGYLTSKEAVTKKAIKKKETVKVKRSLILKDTKETTATIYPLWFGTNRKPVDTNNISKGFSGKRDDKLHYGICQVAVPKSHKIGSIGSPLWKRLITFKDDRLKLHFQSLQILEKELFWENINEELKDHEINERSALVFVHGYNVNFEDAAIRAAQMGFDLQVPGITAFYSWPSQGKLSAYPVDEASIEASEKYMTEFLLNLAEKTDIEKIHIIAHSMGNRGLLRAVQRIISQVQTITNIAFGQIILAAPDVDIDLFKELAKGYHQLAERTTLYISSKDKALATSALIHQHGRAGFFPPVTVVEGIDTVKVSKIDLTLLGHGYFADARLVLEDIRDLLINNTSPGQRRGRLEPSEEGGYWIMRQ
;
A
#
# COMPACT_ATOMS: atom_id res chain seq x y z
N MET A 1 16.52 -9.73 -29.52
CA MET A 1 15.40 -10.08 -30.43
C MET A 1 15.35 -9.31 -31.75
N LEU A 2 15.74 -8.01 -31.78
CA LEU A 2 15.82 -7.22 -33.03
C LEU A 2 16.71 -7.85 -34.11
N TYR A 3 17.78 -8.54 -33.69
CA TYR A 3 18.67 -9.29 -34.59
C TYR A 3 17.91 -10.40 -35.33
N ASN A 4 17.17 -11.25 -34.62
CA ASN A 4 16.38 -12.33 -35.25
C ASN A 4 15.17 -11.81 -36.05
N PHE A 5 14.51 -10.72 -35.65
CA PHE A 5 13.39 -10.17 -36.44
C PHE A 5 13.86 -9.49 -37.74
N ARG A 6 14.94 -8.70 -37.68
CA ARG A 6 15.55 -8.08 -38.86
C ARG A 6 16.14 -9.16 -39.76
N LEU A 7 16.85 -10.14 -39.21
CA LEU A 7 17.40 -11.27 -39.95
C LEU A 7 16.29 -12.08 -40.64
N ARG A 8 15.20 -12.41 -39.95
CA ARG A 8 14.01 -13.06 -40.56
C ARG A 8 13.39 -12.22 -41.67
N LYS A 9 13.33 -10.89 -41.51
CA LYS A 9 12.79 -10.00 -42.53
C LYS A 9 13.68 -9.99 -43.77
N VAL A 10 14.99 -9.89 -43.59
CA VAL A 10 15.98 -9.90 -44.68
C VAL A 10 16.01 -11.27 -45.39
N ILE A 11 16.02 -12.38 -44.63
CA ILE A 11 15.93 -13.74 -45.20
C ILE A 11 14.60 -13.90 -45.96
N ARG A 12 13.47 -13.44 -45.40
CA ARG A 12 12.17 -13.52 -46.07
C ARG A 12 12.12 -12.66 -47.33
N GLU A 13 12.76 -11.49 -47.34
CA GLU A 13 12.87 -10.62 -48.50
C GLU A 13 13.69 -11.31 -49.60
N LEU A 14 14.90 -11.78 -49.26
CA LEU A 14 15.78 -12.54 -50.13
C LEU A 14 15.04 -13.74 -50.74
N LEU A 15 14.44 -14.61 -49.92
CA LEU A 15 13.80 -15.84 -50.39
C LEU A 15 12.56 -15.59 -51.26
N ASN A 16 11.81 -14.49 -51.03
CA ASN A 16 10.58 -14.20 -51.78
C ASN A 16 10.79 -13.35 -53.02
N GLN A 17 11.76 -12.43 -52.99
CA GLN A 17 11.92 -11.41 -54.03
C GLN A 17 13.08 -11.74 -54.96
N ASP A 18 14.22 -12.21 -54.43
CA ASP A 18 15.48 -12.23 -55.19
C ASP A 18 16.09 -13.62 -55.37
N LEU A 19 15.70 -14.60 -54.56
CA LEU A 19 15.96 -16.01 -54.88
C LEU A 19 14.87 -16.48 -55.86
N PRO A 20 15.18 -17.04 -57.05
CA PRO A 20 14.23 -17.66 -57.96
C PRO A 20 13.48 -18.86 -57.36
N GLU A 21 12.36 -19.27 -57.96
CA GLU A 21 11.52 -20.36 -57.42
C GLU A 21 12.14 -21.74 -57.56
N GLU A 22 12.90 -21.98 -58.63
CA GLU A 22 13.68 -23.21 -58.85
C GLU A 22 14.78 -23.34 -57.78
N GLU A 23 15.61 -22.31 -57.63
CA GLU A 23 16.67 -22.27 -56.61
C GLU A 23 16.13 -22.34 -55.16
N PHE A 24 14.94 -21.79 -54.90
CA PHE A 24 14.27 -21.98 -53.62
C PHE A 24 13.86 -23.43 -53.38
N ASN A 25 13.37 -24.13 -54.41
CA ASN A 25 13.03 -25.54 -54.27
C ASN A 25 14.29 -26.39 -54.03
N ASP A 26 15.38 -26.10 -54.73
CA ASP A 26 16.67 -26.79 -54.55
C ASP A 26 17.23 -26.56 -53.14
N LEU A 27 17.19 -25.31 -52.65
CA LEU A 27 17.56 -24.98 -51.28
C LEU A 27 16.79 -25.81 -50.24
N VAL A 28 15.47 -25.91 -50.38
CA VAL A 28 14.65 -26.66 -49.41
C VAL A 28 14.85 -28.16 -49.58
N TYR A 29 14.98 -28.67 -50.81
CA TYR A 29 15.18 -30.10 -51.07
C TYR A 29 16.53 -30.59 -50.51
N ASP A 30 17.62 -29.88 -50.81
CA ASP A 30 18.98 -30.29 -50.45
C ASP A 30 19.30 -30.08 -48.97
N TYR A 31 18.82 -28.97 -48.39
CA TYR A 31 19.18 -28.58 -47.02
C TYR A 31 18.08 -28.86 -45.99
N PHE A 32 16.82 -28.98 -46.39
CA PHE A 32 15.66 -29.15 -45.49
C PHE A 32 14.63 -30.17 -46.03
N PRO A 33 15.02 -31.44 -46.27
CA PRO A 33 14.15 -32.43 -46.90
C PRO A 33 12.85 -32.69 -46.11
N ASP A 34 12.88 -32.58 -44.78
CA ASP A 34 11.70 -32.69 -43.93
C ASP A 34 10.69 -31.56 -44.16
N VAL A 35 11.15 -30.36 -44.51
CA VAL A 35 10.30 -29.23 -44.89
C VAL A 35 9.78 -29.41 -46.31
N TYR A 36 10.63 -29.89 -47.23
CA TYR A 36 10.23 -30.15 -48.61
C TYR A 36 9.04 -31.11 -48.68
N ASN A 37 9.08 -32.19 -47.88
CA ASN A 37 8.01 -33.18 -47.80
C ASN A 37 6.69 -32.66 -47.21
N GLN A 38 6.69 -31.48 -46.57
CA GLN A 38 5.49 -30.84 -46.03
C GLN A 38 4.80 -29.94 -47.06
N PHE A 39 5.40 -29.68 -48.22
CA PHE A 39 4.80 -28.85 -49.25
C PHE A 39 3.66 -29.57 -49.96
N THR A 40 2.52 -28.90 -50.07
CA THR A 40 1.31 -29.43 -50.73
C THR A 40 1.03 -28.71 -52.05
N ASN A 41 0.47 -29.45 -53.02
CA ASN A 41 0.03 -28.87 -54.30
C ASN A 41 -0.95 -27.70 -54.06
N GLY A 42 -0.56 -26.49 -54.51
CA GLY A 42 -1.35 -25.26 -54.38
C GLY A 42 -0.77 -24.20 -53.44
N GLN A 43 0.29 -24.48 -52.70
CA GLN A 43 0.98 -23.47 -51.88
C GLN A 43 1.83 -22.54 -52.74
N ASN A 44 1.62 -21.23 -52.58
CA ASN A 44 2.47 -20.24 -53.24
C ASN A 44 3.83 -20.12 -52.53
N LYS A 45 4.84 -19.59 -53.23
CA LYS A 45 6.19 -19.44 -52.70
C LYS A 45 6.25 -18.74 -51.35
N LYS A 46 5.44 -17.69 -51.12
CA LYS A 46 5.39 -16.97 -49.83
C LYS A 46 4.96 -17.86 -48.67
N GLN A 47 4.01 -18.75 -48.89
CA GLN A 47 3.57 -19.72 -47.88
C GLN A 47 4.68 -20.74 -47.58
N ARG A 48 5.37 -21.22 -48.62
CA ARG A 48 6.47 -22.19 -48.47
C ARG A 48 7.70 -21.59 -47.78
N VAL A 49 8.05 -20.35 -48.11
CA VAL A 49 9.09 -19.56 -47.41
C VAL A 49 8.74 -19.37 -45.93
N ARG A 50 7.46 -19.13 -45.62
CA ARG A 50 7.01 -19.00 -44.22
C ARG A 50 7.24 -20.31 -43.45
N ILE A 51 6.85 -21.46 -44.02
CA ILE A 51 7.04 -22.78 -43.40
C ILE A 51 8.52 -23.06 -43.17
N LEU A 52 9.38 -22.78 -44.16
CA LEU A 52 10.83 -22.95 -44.03
C LEU A 52 11.44 -22.11 -42.92
N ILE A 53 11.09 -20.82 -42.84
CA ILE A 53 11.60 -19.93 -41.79
C ILE A 53 11.09 -20.37 -40.42
N GLU A 54 9.80 -20.72 -40.29
CA GLU A 54 9.23 -21.23 -39.04
C GLU A 54 9.90 -22.54 -38.58
N TYR A 55 10.22 -23.43 -39.52
CA TYR A 55 10.99 -24.65 -39.23
C TYR A 55 12.41 -24.34 -38.78
N ALA A 56 13.16 -23.55 -39.55
CA ALA A 56 14.54 -23.19 -39.22
C ALA A 56 14.63 -22.47 -37.87
N ASP A 57 13.64 -21.64 -37.53
CA ASP A 57 13.52 -21.03 -36.21
C ASP A 57 13.24 -22.05 -35.11
N LYS A 58 12.28 -22.95 -35.32
CA LYS A 58 11.89 -23.99 -34.35
C LYS A 58 13.03 -24.95 -34.04
N HIS A 59 13.85 -25.26 -35.03
CA HIS A 59 14.94 -26.23 -34.93
C HIS A 59 16.33 -25.58 -34.74
N ARG A 60 16.41 -24.23 -34.61
CA ARG A 60 17.65 -23.46 -34.47
C ARG A 60 18.63 -23.65 -35.65
N GLU A 61 18.13 -23.79 -36.87
CA GLU A 61 18.90 -24.07 -38.10
C GLU A 61 19.04 -22.84 -39.03
N ILE A 62 18.98 -21.61 -38.50
CA ILE A 62 19.11 -20.38 -39.31
C ILE A 62 20.48 -20.27 -39.98
N GLU A 63 21.56 -20.69 -39.31
CA GLU A 63 22.90 -20.70 -39.90
C GLU A 63 22.99 -21.68 -41.09
N ARG A 64 22.40 -22.88 -40.94
CA ARG A 64 22.28 -23.87 -42.01
C ARG A 64 21.48 -23.34 -43.19
N LEU A 65 20.43 -22.55 -42.94
CA LEU A 65 19.64 -21.89 -43.99
C LEU A 65 20.48 -20.84 -44.74
N LEU A 66 21.24 -20.02 -44.02
CA LEU A 66 22.12 -19.02 -44.63
C LEU A 66 23.25 -19.66 -45.45
N GLU A 67 23.83 -20.76 -44.94
CA GLU A 67 24.83 -21.54 -45.67
C GLU A 67 24.24 -22.18 -46.93
N GLY A 68 23.03 -22.73 -46.85
CA GLY A 68 22.30 -23.23 -48.01
C GLY A 68 22.06 -22.15 -49.06
N ILE A 69 21.58 -20.96 -48.65
CA ILE A 69 21.37 -19.82 -49.56
C ILE A 69 22.70 -19.40 -50.22
N LYS A 70 23.77 -19.31 -49.43
CA LYS A 70 25.11 -18.97 -49.92
C LYS A 70 25.62 -19.97 -50.95
N ASN A 71 25.34 -21.25 -50.77
CA ASN A 71 25.78 -22.31 -51.68
C ASN A 71 24.94 -22.37 -52.96
N ILE A 72 23.62 -22.18 -52.86
CA ILE A 72 22.70 -22.22 -54.00
C ILE A 72 22.86 -20.99 -54.89
N ASN A 73 22.91 -19.78 -54.30
CA ASN A 73 23.12 -18.56 -55.05
C ASN A 73 24.06 -17.59 -54.32
N PRO A 74 25.39 -17.77 -54.52
CA PRO A 74 26.40 -16.92 -53.89
C PRO A 74 26.27 -15.43 -54.24
N LYS A 75 25.77 -15.10 -55.44
CA LYS A 75 25.61 -13.72 -55.90
C LYS A 75 24.48 -13.01 -55.14
N VAL A 76 23.30 -13.62 -55.07
CA VAL A 76 22.18 -13.09 -54.28
C VAL A 76 22.55 -13.04 -52.80
N TYR A 77 23.26 -14.05 -52.29
CA TYR A 77 23.77 -14.00 -50.92
C TYR A 77 24.71 -12.80 -50.69
N GLN A 78 25.65 -12.51 -51.61
CA GLN A 78 26.57 -11.37 -51.52
C GLN A 78 25.86 -10.00 -51.56
N GLU A 79 24.82 -9.85 -52.40
CA GLU A 79 24.00 -8.62 -52.44
C GLU A 79 23.31 -8.34 -51.10
N TYR A 80 23.01 -9.41 -50.38
CA TYR A 80 22.39 -9.39 -49.07
C TYR A 80 23.39 -9.51 -47.92
N GLU A 81 24.68 -9.78 -48.17
CA GLU A 81 25.69 -10.09 -47.16
C GLU A 81 25.91 -8.93 -46.19
N SER A 82 25.83 -7.68 -46.65
CA SER A 82 25.84 -6.49 -45.78
C SER A 82 24.56 -6.38 -44.92
N LYS A 83 23.41 -6.79 -45.45
CA LYS A 83 22.12 -6.83 -44.73
C LYS A 83 22.00 -8.04 -43.79
N LEU A 84 22.74 -9.12 -44.08
CA LEU A 84 22.79 -10.39 -43.34
C LEU A 84 23.92 -10.44 -42.30
N GLY A 85 25.04 -9.74 -42.54
CA GLY A 85 26.32 -9.86 -41.83
C GLY A 85 26.77 -8.63 -41.04
N GLU A 86 26.05 -7.50 -41.08
CA GLU A 86 26.24 -6.48 -40.05
C GLU A 86 25.68 -7.03 -38.72
N ASN A 87 26.57 -7.35 -37.77
CA ASN A 87 26.36 -6.78 -36.44
C ASN A 87 26.65 -5.29 -36.63
N PRO A 88 25.63 -4.43 -36.85
CA PRO A 88 25.91 -3.01 -36.73
C PRO A 88 26.51 -2.83 -35.31
N PRO A 89 27.49 -1.93 -35.08
CA PRO A 89 27.60 -1.40 -33.73
C PRO A 89 26.17 -1.05 -33.35
N PRO A 90 25.65 -1.55 -32.19
CA PRO A 90 24.24 -1.41 -31.88
C PRO A 90 23.87 0.01 -32.27
N PRO A 91 22.91 0.22 -33.21
CA PRO A 91 22.57 1.58 -33.62
C PRO A 91 22.44 2.33 -32.31
N PRO A 92 23.18 3.44 -32.09
CA PRO A 92 23.25 4.02 -30.76
C PRO A 92 21.81 4.05 -30.27
N ILE A 93 21.51 3.27 -29.23
CA ILE A 93 20.15 3.20 -28.72
C ILE A 93 20.04 4.52 -27.97
N GLU A 94 19.82 5.60 -28.72
CA GLU A 94 19.89 6.94 -28.18
C GLU A 94 18.82 7.08 -27.09
N LYS A 95 17.70 6.34 -27.25
CA LYS A 95 16.67 6.17 -26.24
C LYS A 95 16.01 4.78 -26.30
N CYS A 96 16.05 4.05 -25.19
CA CYS A 96 15.02 3.08 -24.81
C CYS A 96 14.30 3.68 -23.61
N ASP A 97 13.01 3.94 -23.73
CA ASP A 97 12.22 4.41 -22.59
C ASP A 97 11.62 3.22 -21.84
N VAL A 98 11.18 2.19 -22.55
CA VAL A 98 10.58 0.98 -21.95
C VAL A 98 11.23 -0.28 -22.53
N LEU A 99 11.82 -1.10 -21.68
CA LEU A 99 12.25 -2.46 -22.03
C LEU A 99 11.32 -3.46 -21.37
N VAL A 100 10.61 -4.25 -22.18
CA VAL A 100 9.80 -5.38 -21.73
C VAL A 100 10.63 -6.65 -21.86
N LEU A 101 10.94 -7.30 -20.74
CA LEU A 101 11.57 -8.61 -20.68
C LEU A 101 10.49 -9.64 -20.37
N ALA A 102 10.35 -10.63 -21.23
CA ALA A 102 9.36 -11.66 -21.05
C ALA A 102 9.93 -13.05 -21.35
N ALA A 103 9.45 -14.07 -20.65
CA ALA A 103 9.92 -15.44 -20.80
C ALA A 103 8.77 -16.44 -20.72
N ASN A 104 8.76 -17.39 -21.65
CA ASN A 104 7.89 -18.58 -21.64
C ASN A 104 8.76 -19.83 -21.57
N PRO A 105 9.34 -20.18 -20.41
CA PRO A 105 10.08 -21.42 -20.26
C PRO A 105 9.22 -22.63 -20.63
N THR A 106 9.85 -23.64 -21.23
CA THR A 106 9.15 -24.86 -21.68
C THR A 106 8.50 -25.66 -20.55
N THR A 107 8.92 -25.44 -19.31
CA THR A 107 8.44 -26.10 -18.10
C THR A 107 7.28 -25.36 -17.39
N THR A 108 6.82 -24.23 -17.92
CA THR A 108 5.71 -23.44 -17.34
C THR A 108 4.51 -23.37 -18.30
N GLN A 109 3.35 -22.89 -17.80
CA GLN A 109 2.20 -22.65 -18.67
C GLN A 109 2.49 -21.50 -19.64
N PRO A 110 2.19 -21.62 -20.95
CA PRO A 110 2.48 -20.55 -21.90
C PRO A 110 1.62 -19.30 -21.64
N LEU A 111 2.27 -18.13 -21.50
CA LEU A 111 1.61 -16.83 -21.38
C LEU A 111 1.55 -16.10 -22.72
N GLN A 112 0.56 -15.23 -22.91
CA GLN A 112 0.39 -14.41 -24.12
C GLN A 112 1.28 -13.16 -24.12
N LEU A 113 2.58 -13.31 -23.88
CA LEU A 113 3.55 -12.23 -23.62
C LEU A 113 3.66 -11.19 -24.75
N LYS A 114 3.48 -11.64 -25.99
CA LYS A 114 3.51 -10.77 -27.18
C LYS A 114 2.38 -9.75 -27.19
N LYS A 115 1.21 -10.13 -26.67
CA LYS A 115 0.03 -9.27 -26.60
C LYS A 115 0.25 -8.09 -25.66
N GLU A 116 0.95 -8.31 -24.55
CA GLU A 116 1.25 -7.26 -23.58
C GLU A 116 2.23 -6.22 -24.12
N THR A 117 3.32 -6.65 -24.78
CA THR A 117 4.28 -5.70 -25.37
C THR A 117 3.64 -4.85 -26.47
N GLU A 118 2.79 -5.45 -27.31
CA GLU A 118 2.05 -4.73 -28.35
C GLU A 118 1.05 -3.75 -27.75
N LEU A 119 0.34 -4.15 -26.70
CA LEU A 119 -0.60 -3.31 -25.95
C LEU A 119 0.09 -2.09 -25.33
N ILE A 120 1.24 -2.27 -24.67
CA ILE A 120 2.02 -1.18 -24.08
C ILE A 120 2.39 -0.15 -25.16
N ARG A 121 2.86 -0.63 -26.32
CA ARG A 121 3.20 0.23 -27.45
C ARG A 121 1.98 0.97 -27.99
N GLU A 122 0.86 0.28 -28.16
CA GLU A 122 -0.39 0.88 -28.63
C GLU A 122 -0.84 2.02 -27.72
N LYS A 123 -0.89 1.79 -26.40
CA LYS A 123 -1.38 2.78 -25.43
C LYS A 123 -0.50 4.02 -25.35
N LEU A 124 0.82 3.84 -25.43
CA LEU A 124 1.75 4.97 -25.51
C LEU A 124 1.57 5.78 -26.81
N GLN A 125 1.28 5.12 -27.94
CA GLN A 125 1.15 5.80 -29.23
C GLN A 125 -0.14 6.63 -29.40
N GLN A 126 -1.08 6.58 -28.44
CA GLN A 126 -2.36 7.30 -28.50
C GLN A 126 -2.23 8.82 -28.33
N THR A 127 -1.09 9.33 -27.86
CA THR A 127 -0.87 10.76 -27.62
C THR A 127 0.42 11.25 -28.30
N GLU A 128 0.48 12.54 -28.67
CA GLU A 128 1.71 13.14 -29.21
C GLU A 128 2.88 13.08 -28.22
N PHE A 129 2.59 13.10 -26.92
CA PHE A 129 3.60 12.95 -25.88
C PHE A 129 4.11 11.50 -25.81
N GLY A 130 3.20 10.54 -25.79
CA GLY A 130 3.51 9.13 -25.65
C GLY A 130 4.21 8.54 -26.88
N LYS A 131 4.03 9.11 -28.08
CA LYS A 131 4.82 8.79 -29.29
C LYS A 131 6.34 8.97 -29.10
N ASN A 132 6.78 9.74 -28.10
CA ASN A 132 8.20 9.90 -27.78
C ASN A 132 8.78 8.72 -26.99
N TYR A 133 7.95 7.81 -26.46
CA TYR A 133 8.43 6.61 -25.79
C TYR A 133 8.86 5.56 -26.81
N ILE A 134 10.09 5.08 -26.68
CA ILE A 134 10.61 3.96 -27.47
C ILE A 134 10.51 2.67 -26.64
N VAL A 135 9.70 1.72 -27.12
CA VAL A 135 9.39 0.44 -26.45
C VAL A 135 10.04 -0.74 -27.18
N TYR A 136 10.95 -1.43 -26.49
CA TYR A 136 11.56 -2.68 -26.93
C TYR A 136 11.02 -3.86 -26.13
N GLY A 137 10.80 -5.00 -26.79
CA GLY A 137 10.38 -6.25 -26.16
C GLY A 137 11.35 -7.38 -26.49
N GLU A 138 11.78 -8.11 -25.46
CA GLU A 138 12.52 -9.36 -25.57
C GLU A 138 11.61 -10.48 -25.02
N GLU A 139 10.77 -11.05 -25.90
CA GLU A 139 9.75 -12.08 -25.63
C GLU A 139 10.30 -13.48 -25.24
N ASN A 140 11.63 -13.65 -25.21
CA ASN A 140 12.36 -14.87 -24.87
C ASN A 140 13.65 -14.47 -24.14
N ALA A 141 13.50 -13.71 -23.06
CA ALA A 141 14.64 -13.25 -22.28
C ALA A 141 15.34 -14.44 -21.62
N PHE A 142 16.67 -14.49 -21.79
CA PHE A 142 17.56 -15.43 -21.12
C PHE A 142 18.18 -14.78 -19.89
N ILE A 143 18.30 -15.53 -18.79
CA ILE A 143 18.89 -15.01 -17.55
C ILE A 143 20.36 -14.61 -17.75
N GLU A 144 21.09 -15.36 -18.58
CA GLU A 144 22.51 -15.13 -18.86
C GLU A 144 22.74 -13.87 -19.70
N ASP A 145 21.74 -13.41 -20.44
CA ASP A 145 21.80 -12.23 -21.31
C ASP A 145 21.25 -10.97 -20.62
N LEU A 146 20.82 -11.06 -19.36
CA LEU A 146 20.18 -9.96 -18.63
C LEU A 146 21.06 -8.71 -18.53
N SER A 147 22.34 -8.88 -18.18
CA SER A 147 23.29 -7.77 -18.11
C SER A 147 23.52 -7.13 -19.48
N GLN A 148 23.58 -7.96 -20.54
CA GLN A 148 23.67 -7.49 -21.91
C GLN A 148 22.43 -6.68 -22.31
N TYR A 149 21.22 -7.12 -21.96
CA TYR A 149 20.00 -6.37 -22.26
C TYR A 149 20.01 -5.00 -21.58
N LEU A 150 20.34 -4.94 -20.29
CA LEU A 150 20.34 -3.68 -19.53
C LEU A 150 21.41 -2.70 -20.01
N LEU A 151 22.62 -3.20 -20.32
CA LEU A 151 23.71 -2.36 -20.86
C LEU A 151 23.45 -1.92 -22.30
N LYS A 152 22.81 -2.77 -23.10
CA LYS A 152 22.50 -2.47 -24.50
C LYS A 152 21.38 -1.44 -24.60
N TYR A 153 20.28 -1.65 -23.87
CA TYR A 153 19.08 -0.83 -24.03
C TYR A 153 19.06 0.38 -23.09
N GLU A 154 19.69 0.33 -21.91
CA GLU A 154 19.67 1.39 -20.91
C GLU A 154 18.26 1.98 -20.65
N PRO A 155 17.28 1.15 -20.26
CA PRO A 155 15.89 1.58 -20.18
C PRO A 155 15.62 2.54 -19.02
N ARG A 156 14.68 3.46 -19.22
CA ARG A 156 14.09 4.27 -18.12
C ARG A 156 13.08 3.47 -17.31
N ILE A 157 12.31 2.61 -17.98
CA ILE A 157 11.31 1.73 -17.40
C ILE A 157 11.66 0.29 -17.79
N LEU A 158 11.84 -0.57 -16.80
CA LEU A 158 12.05 -2.01 -17.00
C LEU A 158 10.78 -2.76 -16.63
N HIS A 159 10.20 -3.51 -17.55
CA HIS A 159 8.98 -4.26 -17.35
C HIS A 159 9.26 -5.76 -17.49
N PHE A 160 9.02 -6.53 -16.44
CA PHE A 160 9.05 -7.99 -16.47
C PHE A 160 7.63 -8.52 -16.61
N SER A 161 7.40 -9.31 -17.65
CA SER A 161 6.12 -10.00 -17.90
C SER A 161 6.40 -11.50 -17.96
N GLY A 162 5.79 -12.27 -17.08
CA GLY A 162 6.06 -13.71 -17.04
C GLY A 162 5.69 -14.39 -15.74
N HIS A 163 6.24 -15.59 -15.56
CA HIS A 163 6.06 -16.38 -14.35
C HIS A 163 6.93 -15.87 -13.21
N GLY A 164 6.41 -16.01 -12.00
CA GLY A 164 7.21 -15.93 -10.79
C GLY A 164 6.89 -17.11 -9.87
N ASN A 165 7.78 -17.43 -8.94
CA ASN A 165 7.58 -18.55 -8.02
C ASN A 165 6.89 -18.11 -6.71
N SER A 166 6.62 -19.07 -5.82
CA SER A 166 6.02 -18.81 -4.49
C SER A 166 6.92 -18.00 -3.55
N GLN A 167 8.20 -17.85 -3.88
CA GLN A 167 9.15 -16.96 -3.21
C GLN A 167 9.19 -15.56 -3.84
N GLY A 168 8.39 -15.35 -4.89
CA GLY A 168 8.20 -14.11 -5.63
C GLY A 168 9.43 -13.65 -6.41
N GLU A 169 10.19 -14.62 -6.91
CA GLU A 169 11.34 -14.44 -7.77
C GLU A 169 10.92 -14.54 -9.23
N ILE A 170 11.69 -13.91 -10.12
CA ILE A 170 11.37 -13.82 -11.55
C ILE A 170 11.88 -15.08 -12.24
N ILE A 171 11.07 -15.66 -13.11
CA ILE A 171 11.49 -16.81 -13.91
C ILE A 171 11.84 -16.35 -15.33
N LEU A 172 13.05 -16.65 -15.77
CA LEU A 172 13.54 -16.43 -17.14
C LEU A 172 13.93 -17.76 -17.79
N ASN A 173 14.31 -17.72 -19.07
CA ASN A 173 14.86 -18.90 -19.74
C ASN A 173 16.34 -19.07 -19.40
N ASN A 174 16.80 -20.30 -19.23
CA ASN A 174 18.21 -20.67 -19.37
C ASN A 174 18.55 -20.99 -20.83
N ARG A 175 19.83 -21.22 -21.17
CA ARG A 175 20.25 -21.60 -22.55
C ARG A 175 19.50 -22.81 -23.14
N GLN A 176 19.02 -23.72 -22.29
CA GLN A 176 18.24 -24.91 -22.66
C GLN A 176 16.75 -24.59 -22.92
N GLY A 177 16.27 -23.40 -22.55
CA GLY A 177 14.85 -22.99 -22.66
C GLY A 177 13.98 -23.45 -21.50
N GLU A 178 14.60 -23.85 -20.38
CA GLU A 178 13.94 -24.26 -19.14
C GLU A 178 13.85 -23.06 -18.17
N ALA A 179 12.99 -23.21 -17.14
CA ALA A 179 12.77 -22.18 -16.13
C ALA A 179 14.00 -22.02 -15.24
N GLU A 180 14.58 -20.82 -15.21
CA GLU A 180 15.62 -20.45 -14.27
C GLU A 180 15.19 -19.24 -13.44
N VAL A 181 15.51 -19.29 -12.14
CA VAL A 181 15.08 -18.34 -11.15
C VAL A 181 16.10 -17.22 -11.01
N LEU A 182 15.67 -15.99 -11.28
CA LEU A 182 16.42 -14.77 -11.00
C LEU A 182 16.00 -14.23 -9.63
N SER A 183 16.92 -14.30 -8.66
CA SER A 183 16.73 -13.69 -7.35
C SER A 183 16.68 -12.17 -7.45
N LEU A 184 15.88 -11.53 -6.58
CA LEU A 184 15.76 -10.07 -6.53
C LEU A 184 17.02 -9.41 -5.97
N GLU A 185 17.81 -10.14 -5.18
CA GLU A 185 19.11 -9.71 -4.69
C GLU A 185 20.11 -9.58 -5.85
N THR A 186 20.23 -10.62 -6.69
CA THR A 186 21.06 -10.60 -7.90
C THR A 186 20.62 -9.52 -8.88
N LEU A 187 19.31 -9.36 -9.06
CA LEU A 187 18.78 -8.29 -9.90
C LEU A 187 19.10 -6.90 -9.32
N SER A 188 18.95 -6.71 -8.01
CA SER A 188 19.28 -5.46 -7.32
C SER A 188 20.76 -5.10 -7.48
N GLU A 189 21.66 -6.06 -7.29
CA GLU A 189 23.10 -5.84 -7.50
C GLU A 189 23.39 -5.44 -8.94
N LEU A 190 22.80 -6.12 -9.93
CA LEU A 190 22.94 -5.77 -11.34
C LEU A 190 22.40 -4.35 -11.64
N LEU A 191 21.22 -4.00 -11.11
CA LEU A 191 20.61 -2.68 -11.25
C LEU A 191 21.43 -1.57 -10.60
N SER A 192 22.16 -1.88 -9.53
CA SER A 192 23.08 -0.93 -8.89
C SER A 192 24.26 -0.57 -9.82
N ILE A 193 24.67 -1.49 -10.69
CA ILE A 193 25.79 -1.36 -11.63
C ILE A 193 25.34 -0.69 -12.93
N VAL A 194 24.19 -1.09 -13.48
CA VAL A 194 23.70 -0.61 -14.77
C VAL A 194 23.00 0.76 -14.63
N ARG A 195 23.79 1.83 -14.63
CA ARG A 195 23.30 3.22 -14.50
C ARG A 195 23.60 4.03 -15.74
N LYS A 196 22.59 4.67 -16.32
CA LYS A 196 22.76 5.59 -17.46
C LYS A 196 23.13 6.98 -16.96
N ASP A 197 24.27 7.50 -17.37
CA ASP A 197 24.79 8.82 -16.93
C ASP A 197 24.80 8.96 -15.39
N GLY A 198 25.04 7.86 -14.66
CA GLY A 198 25.01 7.81 -13.20
C GLY A 198 23.61 7.84 -12.56
N LYS A 199 22.54 7.86 -13.37
CA LYS A 199 21.15 7.83 -12.91
C LYS A 199 20.61 6.39 -12.84
N PRO A 200 19.82 6.07 -11.81
CA PRO A 200 19.14 4.79 -11.72
C PRO A 200 17.99 4.68 -12.74
N ILE A 201 17.53 3.45 -13.01
CA ILE A 201 16.27 3.20 -13.73
C ILE A 201 15.13 3.88 -12.96
N GLU A 202 14.19 4.53 -13.66
CA GLU A 202 13.13 5.31 -13.01
C GLU A 202 12.03 4.42 -12.44
N CYS A 203 11.65 3.35 -13.15
CA CYS A 203 10.58 2.46 -12.74
C CYS A 203 10.88 1.00 -13.14
N VAL A 204 10.66 0.06 -12.22
CA VAL A 204 10.63 -1.38 -12.54
C VAL A 204 9.23 -1.91 -12.29
N VAL A 205 8.65 -2.60 -13.28
CA VAL A 205 7.34 -3.24 -13.19
C VAL A 205 7.54 -4.75 -13.22
N PHE A 206 7.20 -5.43 -12.13
CA PHE A 206 7.14 -6.89 -12.05
C PHE A 206 5.69 -7.31 -12.26
N ASN A 207 5.25 -7.46 -13.50
CA ASN A 207 3.92 -7.97 -13.86
C ASN A 207 3.93 -9.51 -13.86
N ALA A 208 4.33 -10.07 -12.72
CA ALA A 208 4.54 -11.50 -12.45
C ALA A 208 4.44 -11.73 -10.93
N CYS A 209 4.23 -12.97 -10.47
CA CYS A 209 4.22 -13.29 -9.03
C CYS A 209 5.43 -12.68 -8.32
N PHE A 210 5.21 -11.89 -7.28
CA PHE A 210 6.28 -11.10 -6.67
C PHE A 210 6.21 -11.07 -5.14
N SER A 211 7.40 -11.05 -4.52
CA SER A 211 7.56 -11.12 -3.07
C SER A 211 7.92 -9.75 -2.52
N LEU A 212 6.92 -9.13 -1.88
CA LEU A 212 7.04 -7.82 -1.24
C LEU A 212 8.21 -7.74 -0.24
N LYS A 213 8.60 -8.87 0.39
CA LYS A 213 9.69 -8.95 1.37
C LYS A 213 11.08 -8.71 0.79
N LYS A 214 11.29 -8.98 -0.51
CA LYS A 214 12.57 -8.86 -1.22
C LYS A 214 12.62 -7.65 -2.18
N ALA A 215 11.46 -7.08 -2.49
CA ALA A 215 11.25 -5.92 -3.33
C ALA A 215 12.01 -4.65 -2.90
N ASP A 216 12.14 -4.46 -1.59
CA ASP A 216 12.85 -3.32 -1.00
C ASP A 216 14.32 -3.27 -1.47
N ALA A 217 14.95 -4.44 -1.71
CA ALA A 217 16.31 -4.49 -2.21
C ALA A 217 16.45 -3.79 -3.57
N VAL A 218 15.52 -4.08 -4.50
CA VAL A 218 15.49 -3.45 -5.82
C VAL A 218 15.07 -1.98 -5.72
N ALA A 219 14.11 -1.66 -4.85
CA ALA A 219 13.62 -0.29 -4.67
C ALA A 219 14.72 0.70 -4.27
N HIS A 220 15.76 0.25 -3.56
CA HIS A 220 16.94 1.04 -3.22
C HIS A 220 17.87 1.38 -4.40
N GLN A 221 17.67 0.79 -5.57
CA GLN A 221 18.53 0.96 -6.75
C GLN A 221 17.83 1.61 -7.95
N VAL A 222 16.52 1.80 -7.87
CA VAL A 222 15.66 2.36 -8.94
C VAL A 222 14.82 3.51 -8.38
N GLY A 223 14.05 4.25 -9.18
CA GLY A 223 13.19 5.34 -8.68
C GLY A 223 11.91 4.85 -8.00
N CYS A 224 11.28 3.81 -8.57
CA CYS A 224 10.16 3.11 -7.97
C CYS A 224 10.03 1.69 -8.53
N VAL A 225 9.35 0.83 -7.77
CA VAL A 225 9.02 -0.54 -8.15
C VAL A 225 7.51 -0.72 -8.10
N ILE A 226 6.95 -1.34 -9.13
CA ILE A 226 5.58 -1.85 -9.15
C ILE A 226 5.68 -3.37 -9.12
N GLY A 227 5.08 -4.04 -8.13
CA GLY A 227 5.13 -5.50 -8.05
C GLY A 227 3.80 -6.12 -7.63
N MET A 228 3.60 -7.40 -7.94
CA MET A 228 2.37 -8.15 -7.66
C MET A 228 2.48 -9.00 -6.40
N LYS A 229 1.73 -8.69 -5.33
CA LYS A 229 1.82 -9.38 -4.02
C LYS A 229 1.63 -10.91 -4.06
N LYS A 230 1.03 -11.43 -5.12
CA LYS A 230 0.79 -12.83 -5.44
C LYS A 230 0.57 -12.94 -6.95
N GLU A 231 0.34 -14.14 -7.47
CA GLU A 231 -0.02 -14.36 -8.86
C GLU A 231 -1.22 -13.47 -9.27
N ILE A 232 -1.03 -12.71 -10.35
CA ILE A 232 -2.07 -11.88 -10.96
C ILE A 232 -2.61 -12.63 -12.17
N GLY A 233 -3.94 -12.64 -12.35
CA GLY A 233 -4.53 -13.27 -13.53
C GLY A 233 -4.19 -12.50 -14.81
N ASP A 234 -4.04 -13.20 -15.93
CA ASP A 234 -3.66 -12.64 -17.23
C ASP A 234 -4.50 -11.41 -17.64
N ASP A 235 -5.83 -11.47 -17.48
CA ASP A 235 -6.71 -10.36 -17.81
C ASP A 235 -6.43 -9.14 -16.94
N SER A 236 -6.16 -9.35 -15.66
CA SER A 236 -5.84 -8.27 -14.71
C SER A 236 -4.46 -7.68 -14.98
N ALA A 237 -3.48 -8.51 -15.35
CA ALA A 237 -2.13 -8.09 -15.73
C ALA A 237 -2.14 -7.22 -17.00
N LEU A 238 -2.93 -7.62 -18.00
CA LEU A 238 -3.11 -6.85 -19.24
C LEU A 238 -3.81 -5.51 -18.98
N ILE A 239 -4.92 -5.52 -18.22
CA ILE A 239 -5.65 -4.29 -17.89
C ILE A 239 -4.80 -3.34 -17.04
N PHE A 240 -4.01 -3.88 -16.10
CA PHE A 240 -3.07 -3.09 -15.33
C PHE A 240 -2.07 -2.37 -16.23
N ALA A 241 -1.40 -3.12 -17.12
CA ALA A 241 -0.41 -2.57 -18.05
C ALA A 241 -1.05 -1.54 -18.98
N GLU A 242 -2.23 -1.83 -19.53
CA GLU A 242 -2.98 -0.93 -20.40
C GLU A 242 -3.16 0.47 -19.78
N GLU A 243 -3.77 0.51 -18.59
CA GLU A 243 -4.15 1.76 -17.93
C GLU A 243 -2.93 2.48 -17.34
N PHE A 244 -1.92 1.72 -16.90
CA PHE A 244 -0.65 2.27 -16.45
C PHE A 244 0.07 3.03 -17.57
N TYR A 245 0.32 2.37 -18.70
CA TYR A 245 1.05 3.01 -19.80
C TYR A 245 0.21 4.08 -20.52
N GLN A 246 -1.12 3.97 -20.51
CA GLN A 246 -2.01 5.06 -20.91
C GLN A 246 -1.83 6.28 -19.98
N GLY A 247 -1.77 6.08 -18.66
CA GLY A 247 -1.46 7.15 -17.71
C GLY A 247 -0.18 7.90 -18.06
N LEU A 248 0.90 7.17 -18.36
CA LEU A 248 2.17 7.76 -18.78
C LEU A 248 2.06 8.51 -20.12
N ALA A 249 1.33 7.98 -21.09
CA ALA A 249 1.06 8.65 -22.37
C ALA A 249 0.36 10.02 -22.16
N TYR A 250 -0.47 10.14 -21.13
CA TYR A 250 -1.16 11.38 -20.72
C TYR A 250 -0.39 12.20 -19.68
N GLN A 251 0.93 12.00 -19.57
CA GLN A 251 1.84 12.78 -18.70
C GLN A 251 1.48 12.68 -17.21
N ARG A 252 0.92 11.55 -16.78
CA ARG A 252 0.74 11.25 -15.35
C ARG A 252 2.06 10.77 -14.75
N SER A 253 2.26 11.06 -13.46
CA SER A 253 3.39 10.50 -12.72
C SER A 253 3.25 8.99 -12.57
N TYR A 254 4.35 8.29 -12.27
CA TYR A 254 4.34 6.83 -12.08
C TYR A 254 3.30 6.37 -11.05
N TYR A 255 3.11 7.13 -9.97
CA TYR A 255 2.09 6.82 -8.97
C TYR A 255 0.66 7.03 -9.51
N GLN A 256 0.40 8.13 -10.21
CA GLN A 256 -0.91 8.39 -10.81
C GLN A 256 -1.25 7.37 -11.92
N ALA A 257 -0.26 7.00 -12.73
CA ALA A 257 -0.37 5.91 -13.70
C ALA A 257 -0.65 4.56 -13.02
N PHE A 258 0.02 4.27 -11.91
CA PHE A 258 -0.26 3.08 -11.10
C PHE A 258 -1.70 3.05 -10.59
N GLN A 259 -2.21 4.19 -10.10
CA GLN A 259 -3.60 4.31 -9.64
C GLN A 259 -4.61 4.09 -10.78
N LEU A 260 -4.29 4.52 -12.00
CA LEU A 260 -5.11 4.22 -13.18
C LEU A 260 -5.10 2.71 -13.48
N GLY A 261 -3.94 2.06 -13.39
CA GLY A 261 -3.79 0.60 -13.43
C GLY A 261 -4.74 -0.13 -12.48
N ILE A 262 -4.72 0.25 -11.20
CA ILE A 262 -5.65 -0.32 -10.19
C ILE A 262 -7.11 -0.04 -10.55
N ASN A 263 -7.41 1.20 -10.93
CA ASN A 263 -8.77 1.61 -11.28
C ASN A 263 -9.34 0.80 -12.45
N GLY A 264 -8.53 0.47 -13.46
CA GLY A 264 -8.95 -0.36 -14.58
C GLY A 264 -9.42 -1.75 -14.15
N ILE A 265 -8.62 -2.42 -13.31
CA ILE A 265 -8.94 -3.75 -12.77
C ILE A 265 -10.24 -3.69 -11.95
N GLU A 266 -10.39 -2.66 -11.09
CA GLU A 266 -11.60 -2.46 -10.28
C GLU A 266 -12.84 -2.16 -11.14
N ARG A 267 -12.69 -1.29 -12.14
CA ARG A 267 -13.76 -0.86 -13.04
C ARG A 267 -14.34 -2.05 -13.81
N LEU A 268 -13.48 -2.99 -14.19
CA LEU A 268 -13.87 -4.23 -14.87
C LEU A 268 -14.25 -5.37 -13.90
N ARG A 269 -14.24 -5.10 -12.59
CA ARG A 269 -14.59 -6.06 -11.53
C ARG A 269 -13.73 -7.33 -11.57
N LEU A 270 -12.48 -7.19 -11.98
CA LEU A 270 -11.50 -8.26 -11.95
C LEU A 270 -11.02 -8.46 -10.50
N PRO A 271 -10.73 -9.70 -10.07
CA PRO A 271 -10.50 -10.03 -8.66
C PRO A 271 -9.15 -9.51 -8.11
N ASP A 272 -8.26 -9.05 -8.99
CA ASP A 272 -6.85 -8.87 -8.69
C ASP A 272 -6.46 -7.41 -8.40
N SER A 273 -7.41 -6.50 -8.25
CA SER A 273 -7.09 -5.10 -7.95
C SER A 273 -6.24 -4.87 -6.67
N PRO A 274 -6.27 -5.73 -5.63
CA PRO A 274 -5.38 -5.55 -4.48
C PRO A 274 -3.96 -6.11 -4.69
N ILE A 275 -3.68 -6.71 -5.84
CA ILE A 275 -2.42 -7.42 -6.13
C ILE A 275 -1.29 -6.45 -6.49
N PRO A 276 -1.44 -5.49 -7.43
CA PRO A 276 -0.35 -4.57 -7.75
C PRO A 276 -0.04 -3.64 -6.58
N HIS A 277 1.25 -3.35 -6.39
CA HIS A 277 1.75 -2.53 -5.29
C HIS A 277 2.86 -1.60 -5.77
N PHE A 278 2.89 -0.37 -5.26
CA PHE A 278 3.85 0.67 -5.63
C PHE A 278 4.83 0.94 -4.48
N ILE A 279 6.13 0.88 -4.76
CA ILE A 279 7.22 1.02 -3.79
C ILE A 279 8.16 2.13 -4.28
N PRO A 280 8.19 3.32 -3.67
CA PRO A 280 9.09 4.41 -4.05
C PRO A 280 10.49 4.26 -3.44
N PHE A 281 11.52 4.75 -4.13
CA PHE A 281 12.89 4.88 -3.60
C PHE A 281 13.06 6.05 -2.63
N ASP A 282 12.48 7.19 -2.99
CA ASP A 282 12.46 8.40 -2.19
C ASP A 282 11.01 8.87 -2.04
N THR A 283 10.57 9.03 -0.80
CA THR A 283 9.25 9.56 -0.48
C THR A 283 9.09 11.02 -0.92
N SER A 284 10.19 11.73 -1.28
CA SER A 284 10.14 13.08 -1.86
C SER A 284 9.46 13.16 -3.24
N LEU A 285 9.35 12.05 -3.98
CA LEU A 285 8.54 11.99 -5.22
C LEU A 285 7.03 12.05 -4.94
N LEU A 286 6.62 11.75 -3.70
CA LEU A 286 5.24 11.95 -3.22
C LEU A 286 5.04 13.36 -2.64
N GLU A 287 6.11 14.06 -2.27
CA GLU A 287 6.08 15.42 -1.70
C GLU A 287 6.31 16.52 -2.74
N SER A 288 7.09 16.27 -3.80
CA SER A 288 7.45 17.25 -4.85
C SER A 288 6.32 17.61 -5.81
N GLU A 289 5.18 16.91 -5.77
CA GLU A 289 3.94 17.34 -6.44
C GLU A 289 3.18 18.43 -5.66
N THR A 290 3.60 18.74 -4.43
CA THR A 290 3.21 19.98 -3.76
C THR A 290 4.21 21.08 -4.12
N VAL A 291 3.78 21.98 -5.01
CA VAL A 291 4.34 23.29 -5.37
C VAL A 291 4.76 23.41 -6.85
N SER A 292 3.78 23.78 -7.67
CA SER A 292 3.94 24.84 -8.68
C SER A 292 2.55 25.37 -9.06
N LEU A 293 1.96 26.15 -8.15
CA LEU A 293 0.96 27.13 -8.56
C LEU A 293 1.73 28.22 -9.30
N ARG A 294 1.50 28.33 -10.61
CA ARG A 294 1.94 29.48 -11.42
C ARG A 294 1.43 30.75 -10.75
N SER A 295 2.32 31.49 -10.09
CA SER A 295 2.03 32.87 -9.70
C SER A 295 2.13 33.74 -10.94
N HIS A 296 1.01 34.35 -11.30
CA HIS A 296 1.01 35.51 -12.16
C HIS A 296 1.88 36.60 -11.51
N GLN A 297 2.77 37.15 -12.33
CA GLN A 297 3.51 38.37 -12.03
C GLN A 297 2.56 39.49 -11.61
N THR A 298 2.82 40.08 -10.44
CA THR A 298 2.62 41.52 -10.22
C THR A 298 3.72 42.04 -9.30
N ASN A 299 4.44 43.04 -9.80
CA ASN A 299 5.49 43.82 -9.16
C ASN A 299 5.09 44.39 -7.79
N GLY A 300 6.08 44.58 -6.91
CA GLY A 300 6.01 45.64 -5.90
C GLY A 300 6.84 45.42 -4.64
N TYR A 301 8.07 45.92 -4.65
CA TYR A 301 8.82 46.46 -3.50
C TYR A 301 8.95 45.63 -2.20
N LEU A 302 10.14 45.02 -2.06
CA LEU A 302 10.77 44.74 -0.76
C LEU A 302 11.63 45.94 -0.35
N THR A 303 11.41 46.47 0.85
CA THR A 303 12.49 47.09 1.64
C THR A 303 12.42 46.69 3.11
N SER A 304 13.49 46.02 3.52
CA SER A 304 14.25 46.22 4.76
C SER A 304 13.83 45.53 6.08
N LYS A 305 14.78 44.69 6.53
CA LYS A 305 15.33 44.57 7.89
C LYS A 305 14.60 43.68 8.91
N GLU A 306 15.11 42.45 9.01
CA GLU A 306 15.42 41.84 10.31
C GLU A 306 16.82 42.31 10.76
N ALA A 307 17.02 42.49 12.07
CA ALA A 307 18.20 41.99 12.80
C ALA A 307 18.08 42.25 14.33
N VAL A 308 18.40 41.20 15.12
CA VAL A 308 19.28 41.23 16.31
C VAL A 308 18.65 41.32 17.73
N THR A 309 18.42 40.09 18.26
CA THR A 309 18.95 39.47 19.51
C THR A 309 18.62 39.92 20.95
N LYS A 310 18.40 38.86 21.76
CA LYS A 310 18.91 38.53 23.13
C LYS A 310 18.49 39.42 24.30
N LYS A 311 17.89 38.83 25.35
CA LYS A 311 18.58 38.29 26.56
C LYS A 311 17.56 37.81 27.62
N ALA A 312 17.95 36.76 28.33
CA ALA A 312 17.25 36.18 29.48
C ALA A 312 17.20 37.11 30.71
N ILE A 313 16.21 36.92 31.59
CA ILE A 313 16.32 37.00 33.07
C ILE A 313 15.17 36.19 33.71
N LYS A 314 15.55 35.36 34.69
CA LYS A 314 14.70 34.62 35.64
C LYS A 314 13.75 35.55 36.41
N LYS A 315 12.51 35.12 36.60
CA LYS A 315 11.81 35.33 37.87
C LYS A 315 10.81 34.20 38.14
N LYS A 316 11.01 33.55 39.29
CA LYS A 316 10.01 32.71 39.97
C LYS A 316 8.81 33.60 40.25
N GLU A 317 7.67 33.30 39.64
CA GLU A 317 6.37 33.79 40.12
C GLU A 317 5.42 32.61 40.21
N THR A 318 4.98 32.41 41.45
CA THR A 318 3.85 31.60 41.88
C THR A 318 2.60 32.14 41.17
N VAL A 319 2.23 31.55 40.05
CA VAL A 319 1.01 31.93 39.33
C VAL A 319 -0.10 30.97 39.74
N LYS A 320 -1.02 31.50 40.55
CA LYS A 320 -2.40 31.02 40.68
C LYS A 320 -2.92 30.67 39.28
N VAL A 321 -3.14 29.39 39.02
CA VAL A 321 -3.73 28.88 37.78
C VAL A 321 -5.17 29.40 37.71
N LYS A 322 -5.34 30.56 37.09
CA LYS A 322 -6.64 31.10 36.68
C LYS A 322 -6.86 30.65 35.24
N ARG A 323 -7.85 29.77 35.03
CA ARG A 323 -8.74 29.67 33.85
C ARG A 323 -8.25 30.47 32.62
N SER A 324 -7.36 29.88 31.81
CA SER A 324 -7.09 30.36 30.44
C SER A 324 -6.45 29.34 29.49
N LEU A 325 -6.33 28.06 29.84
CA LEU A 325 -5.81 27.02 28.92
C LEU A 325 -6.74 26.68 27.75
N ILE A 326 -7.98 27.21 27.77
CA ILE A 326 -8.83 27.29 26.59
C ILE A 326 -8.69 28.72 26.05
N LEU A 327 -7.83 28.91 25.05
CA LEU A 327 -7.78 30.13 24.27
C LEU A 327 -9.16 30.35 23.62
N LYS A 328 -10.02 31.15 24.27
CA LYS A 328 -11.00 31.96 23.56
C LYS A 328 -10.22 33.13 22.97
N ASP A 329 -9.76 32.99 21.74
CA ASP A 329 -9.46 34.18 20.96
C ASP A 329 -10.14 34.16 19.59
N THR A 330 -10.68 35.33 19.34
CA THR A 330 -11.66 35.76 18.36
C THR A 330 -11.06 35.95 16.98
N LYS A 331 -11.60 35.19 16.00
CA LYS A 331 -11.84 35.57 14.60
C LYS A 331 -12.63 34.42 13.97
N GLU A 332 -13.93 34.61 13.72
CA GLU A 332 -14.86 33.69 13.02
C GLU A 332 -14.27 32.32 12.60
N THR A 333 -14.03 31.43 13.56
CA THR A 333 -13.71 30.03 13.25
C THR A 333 -15.01 29.25 13.27
N THR A 334 -15.43 28.77 12.11
CA THR A 334 -16.61 27.92 11.92
C THR A 334 -16.41 26.48 12.41
N ALA A 335 -15.46 26.24 13.32
CA ALA A 335 -15.06 24.91 13.79
C ALA A 335 -15.06 24.83 15.33
N THR A 336 -15.54 23.71 15.87
CA THR A 336 -15.46 23.38 17.29
C THR A 336 -14.06 22.85 17.61
N ILE A 337 -13.44 23.35 18.67
CA ILE A 337 -12.13 22.86 19.13
C ILE A 337 -12.37 21.76 20.15
N TYR A 338 -11.94 20.54 19.83
CA TYR A 338 -12.14 19.36 20.66
C TYR A 338 -10.85 18.99 21.40
N PRO A 339 -10.81 19.04 22.75
CA PRO A 339 -9.63 18.68 23.53
C PRO A 339 -9.46 17.16 23.60
N LEU A 340 -8.20 16.71 23.61
CA LEU A 340 -7.81 15.32 23.73
C LEU A 340 -6.63 15.15 24.69
N TRP A 341 -6.73 14.16 25.57
CA TRP A 341 -5.62 13.69 26.40
C TRP A 341 -4.93 12.52 25.71
N PHE A 342 -3.61 12.40 25.84
CA PHE A 342 -2.90 11.29 25.22
C PHE A 342 -1.80 10.71 26.10
N GLY A 343 -1.62 9.40 25.94
CA GLY A 343 -0.43 8.67 26.32
C GLY A 343 0.30 8.20 25.07
N THR A 344 1.62 8.34 25.01
CA THR A 344 2.42 7.87 23.86
C THR A 344 3.82 7.45 24.28
N ASN A 345 4.29 6.33 23.75
CA ASN A 345 5.70 5.93 23.83
C ASN A 345 6.42 6.14 22.48
N ARG A 346 5.89 7.06 21.66
CA ARG A 346 6.60 7.58 20.48
C ARG A 346 7.67 8.57 20.89
N LYS A 347 8.78 8.57 20.16
CA LYS A 347 9.81 9.58 20.30
C LYS A 347 9.33 10.91 19.68
N PRO A 348 9.39 12.04 20.41
CA PRO A 348 9.12 13.36 19.83
C PRO A 348 9.98 13.60 18.58
N VAL A 349 9.42 14.25 17.56
CA VAL A 349 10.20 14.65 16.36
C VAL A 349 11.33 15.61 16.77
N ASP A 350 11.04 16.50 17.71
CA ASP A 350 11.98 17.45 18.29
C ASP A 350 11.67 17.61 19.78
N THR A 351 12.58 17.20 20.65
CA THR A 351 12.39 17.26 22.10
C THR A 351 12.32 18.68 22.64
N ASN A 352 12.85 19.67 21.90
CA ASN A 352 12.79 21.08 22.29
C ASN A 352 11.57 21.80 21.69
N ASN A 353 10.90 21.18 20.72
CA ASN A 353 9.73 21.73 20.07
C ASN A 353 8.68 20.65 19.80
N ILE A 354 7.88 20.38 20.83
CA ILE A 354 6.82 19.37 20.80
C ILE A 354 5.77 19.66 19.72
N SER A 355 5.57 20.91 19.30
CA SER A 355 4.62 21.24 18.23
C SER A 355 4.96 20.61 16.87
N LYS A 356 6.18 20.06 16.69
CA LYS A 356 6.52 19.24 15.52
C LYS A 356 5.94 17.81 15.56
N GLY A 357 5.27 17.43 16.65
CA GLY A 357 4.61 16.15 16.80
C GLY A 357 5.53 15.01 17.24
N PHE A 358 5.02 13.79 17.09
CA PHE A 358 5.69 12.55 17.47
C PHE A 358 6.01 11.70 16.25
N SER A 359 7.17 11.05 16.27
CA SER A 359 7.64 10.19 15.17
C SER A 359 7.05 8.77 15.24
N GLY A 360 7.37 7.94 14.24
CA GLY A 360 7.14 6.49 14.29
C GLY A 360 8.16 5.73 15.14
N LYS A 361 9.17 6.39 15.72
CA LYS A 361 10.22 5.70 16.49
C LYS A 361 9.77 5.45 17.92
N ARG A 362 10.21 4.33 18.50
CA ARG A 362 10.01 4.01 19.91
C ARG A 362 10.81 4.97 20.79
N ASP A 363 10.21 5.38 21.89
CA ASP A 363 10.89 5.99 23.03
C ASP A 363 10.90 5.00 24.19
N ASP A 364 11.85 5.16 25.12
CA ASP A 364 11.97 4.31 26.31
C ASP A 364 11.10 4.81 27.48
N LYS A 365 10.38 5.91 27.28
CA LYS A 365 9.48 6.56 28.24
C LYS A 365 8.06 6.72 27.69
N LEU A 366 7.11 6.75 28.61
CA LEU A 366 5.73 7.14 28.36
C LEU A 366 5.59 8.65 28.54
N HIS A 367 5.13 9.33 27.50
CA HIS A 367 4.78 10.75 27.52
C HIS A 367 3.29 10.92 27.72
N TYR A 368 2.93 11.90 28.54
CA TYR A 368 1.55 12.32 28.78
C TYR A 368 1.36 13.74 28.25
N GLY A 369 0.20 14.04 27.68
CA GLY A 369 -0.02 15.37 27.13
C GLY A 369 -1.43 15.65 26.64
N ILE A 370 -1.63 16.89 26.21
CA ILE A 370 -2.90 17.38 25.69
C ILE A 370 -2.70 17.91 24.27
N CYS A 371 -3.71 17.73 23.42
CA CYS A 371 -3.79 18.38 22.12
C CYS A 371 -5.24 18.74 21.79
N GLN A 372 -5.42 19.55 20.75
CA GLN A 372 -6.73 20.00 20.30
C GLN A 372 -6.90 19.71 18.81
N VAL A 373 -8.08 19.23 18.43
CA VAL A 373 -8.46 19.00 17.03
C VAL A 373 -9.62 19.93 16.67
N ALA A 374 -9.50 20.66 15.57
CA ALA A 374 -10.61 21.43 15.03
C ALA A 374 -11.56 20.51 14.25
N VAL A 375 -12.83 20.53 14.65
CA VAL A 375 -13.94 19.84 14.00
C VAL A 375 -14.81 20.87 13.28
N PRO A 376 -14.82 20.91 11.94
CA PRO A 376 -15.57 21.92 11.20
C PRO A 376 -17.08 21.70 11.32
N LYS A 377 -17.89 22.77 11.23
CA LYS A 377 -19.38 22.67 11.19
C LYS A 377 -19.91 21.77 10.06
N SER A 378 -19.14 21.59 8.99
CA SER A 378 -19.44 20.72 7.85
C SER A 378 -19.14 19.23 8.11
N HIS A 379 -18.61 18.89 9.29
CA HIS A 379 -18.29 17.53 9.68
C HIS A 379 -19.51 16.60 9.59
N LYS A 380 -19.25 15.35 9.24
CA LYS A 380 -20.25 14.29 9.10
C LYS A 380 -19.85 13.13 9.98
N ILE A 381 -20.81 12.54 10.69
CA ILE A 381 -20.57 11.38 11.55
C ILE A 381 -19.78 10.30 10.80
N GLY A 382 -18.70 9.80 11.42
CA GLY A 382 -17.79 8.78 10.89
C GLY A 382 -16.70 9.31 9.96
N SER A 383 -16.74 10.58 9.59
CA SER A 383 -15.79 11.23 8.69
C SER A 383 -14.52 11.72 9.38
N ILE A 384 -13.39 11.70 8.68
CA ILE A 384 -12.24 12.58 8.98
C ILE A 384 -12.05 13.68 7.93
N GLY A 385 -12.90 13.69 6.90
CA GLY A 385 -12.99 14.66 5.82
C GLY A 385 -13.19 14.00 4.46
N SER A 386 -13.79 14.74 3.53
CA SER A 386 -14.01 14.28 2.16
C SER A 386 -12.70 14.28 1.35
N PRO A 387 -12.59 13.41 0.33
CA PRO A 387 -11.48 13.45 -0.62
C PRO A 387 -11.33 14.82 -1.29
N LEU A 388 -10.11 15.16 -1.71
CA LEU A 388 -9.76 16.48 -2.26
C LEU A 388 -10.67 16.89 -3.43
N TRP A 389 -10.99 15.98 -4.35
CA TRP A 389 -11.85 16.26 -5.51
C TRP A 389 -13.27 16.71 -5.10
N LYS A 390 -13.86 16.08 -4.09
CA LYS A 390 -15.20 16.42 -3.59
C LYS A 390 -15.20 17.79 -2.89
N ARG A 391 -14.11 18.12 -2.20
CA ARG A 391 -13.91 19.44 -1.55
C ARG A 391 -13.70 20.56 -2.57
N LEU A 392 -12.98 20.28 -3.66
CA LEU A 392 -12.82 21.22 -4.77
C LEU A 392 -14.15 21.50 -5.50
N ILE A 393 -15.06 20.52 -5.59
CA ILE A 393 -16.38 20.69 -6.19
C ILE A 393 -17.35 21.44 -5.25
N THR A 394 -17.30 21.12 -3.96
CA THR A 394 -18.25 21.66 -2.95
C THR A 394 -17.81 22.97 -2.32
N PHE A 395 -16.54 23.36 -2.49
CA PHE A 395 -15.89 24.49 -1.84
C PHE A 395 -16.01 24.48 -0.30
N LYS A 396 -16.19 23.30 0.31
CA LYS A 396 -16.30 23.12 1.76
C LYS A 396 -15.16 22.23 2.25
N ASP A 397 -14.38 22.70 3.23
CA ASP A 397 -13.43 21.86 3.95
C ASP A 397 -14.17 21.23 5.15
N ASP A 398 -14.33 19.91 5.13
CA ASP A 398 -14.96 19.11 6.17
C ASP A 398 -13.94 18.24 6.93
N ARG A 399 -12.64 18.51 6.74
CA ARG A 399 -11.57 17.79 7.43
C ARG A 399 -11.43 18.24 8.87
N LEU A 400 -11.26 17.25 9.75
CA LEU A 400 -10.70 17.46 11.07
C LEU A 400 -9.20 17.77 10.94
N LYS A 401 -8.68 18.65 11.79
CA LYS A 401 -7.25 19.06 11.76
C LYS A 401 -6.68 19.15 13.16
N LEU A 402 -5.54 18.51 13.38
CA LEU A 402 -4.78 18.69 14.60
C LEU A 402 -4.21 20.13 14.65
N HIS A 403 -4.45 20.83 15.75
CA HIS A 403 -3.81 22.10 16.02
C HIS A 403 -2.46 21.85 16.66
N PHE A 404 -1.41 21.71 15.85
CA PHE A 404 -0.05 21.40 16.33
C PHE A 404 0.48 22.36 17.41
N GLN A 405 0.05 23.63 17.38
CA GLN A 405 0.44 24.61 18.40
C GLN A 405 -0.19 24.35 19.78
N SER A 406 -1.26 23.56 19.84
CA SER A 406 -1.89 23.13 21.09
C SER A 406 -1.21 21.92 21.73
N LEU A 407 -0.29 21.24 21.01
CA LEU A 407 0.33 20.01 21.48
C LEU A 407 1.31 20.30 22.62
N GLN A 408 1.03 19.74 23.79
CA GLN A 408 1.82 19.94 25.00
C GLN A 408 2.11 18.59 25.67
N ILE A 409 3.36 18.38 26.08
CA ILE A 409 3.71 17.31 27.03
C ILE A 409 3.56 17.90 28.43
N LEU A 410 2.88 17.16 29.32
CA LEU A 410 2.68 17.52 30.71
C LEU A 410 3.51 16.61 31.60
N GLU A 411 3.97 17.16 32.72
CA GLU A 411 4.49 16.35 33.83
C GLU A 411 3.39 15.43 34.36
N LYS A 412 3.76 14.25 34.86
CA LYS A 412 2.82 13.17 35.19
C LYS A 412 1.71 13.64 36.14
N GLU A 413 2.06 14.30 37.24
CA GLU A 413 1.10 14.76 38.25
C GLU A 413 0.15 15.82 37.68
N LEU A 414 0.70 16.76 36.88
CA LEU A 414 -0.09 17.82 36.26
C LEU A 414 -1.08 17.27 35.22
N PHE A 415 -0.73 16.18 34.53
CA PHE A 415 -1.63 15.52 33.58
C PHE A 415 -2.89 14.99 34.28
N TRP A 416 -2.75 14.32 35.43
CA TRP A 416 -3.89 13.79 36.20
C TRP A 416 -4.71 14.92 36.83
N GLU A 417 -4.05 15.93 37.40
CA GLU A 417 -4.73 17.13 37.91
C GLU A 417 -5.58 17.82 36.82
N ASN A 418 -5.05 17.89 35.59
CA ASN A 418 -5.78 18.47 34.47
C ASN A 418 -7.02 17.67 34.07
N ILE A 419 -6.94 16.33 34.05
CA ILE A 419 -8.10 15.47 33.82
C ILE A 419 -9.14 15.65 34.93
N ASN A 420 -8.73 15.65 36.20
CA ASN A 420 -9.64 15.81 37.32
C ASN A 420 -10.32 17.18 37.35
N GLU A 421 -9.62 18.23 36.89
CA GLU A 421 -10.24 19.54 36.73
C GLU A 421 -11.34 19.54 35.64
N GLU A 422 -11.12 18.87 34.51
CA GLU A 422 -12.14 18.72 33.46
C GLU A 422 -13.36 17.93 33.97
N LEU A 423 -13.12 16.85 34.72
CA LEU A 423 -14.18 15.99 35.27
C LEU A 423 -15.06 16.68 36.32
N LYS A 424 -14.64 17.83 36.88
CA LYS A 424 -15.48 18.60 37.81
C LYS A 424 -16.71 19.21 37.16
N ASP A 425 -16.67 19.42 35.84
CA ASP A 425 -17.82 19.93 35.07
C ASP A 425 -18.83 18.82 34.74
N HIS A 426 -18.58 17.57 35.15
CA HIS A 426 -19.45 16.41 34.97
C HIS A 426 -20.00 15.89 36.30
N GLU A 427 -21.25 15.42 36.29
CA GLU A 427 -21.83 14.66 37.40
C GLU A 427 -21.01 13.38 37.64
N ILE A 428 -20.98 12.87 38.87
CA ILE A 428 -20.12 11.73 39.25
C ILE A 428 -20.34 10.53 38.32
N ASN A 429 -21.61 10.16 38.07
CA ASN A 429 -22.01 9.08 37.16
C ASN A 429 -21.69 9.34 35.68
N GLU A 430 -21.39 10.58 35.29
CA GLU A 430 -20.98 10.99 33.94
C GLU A 430 -19.46 11.10 33.78
N ARG A 431 -18.68 10.92 34.84
CA ARG A 431 -17.21 10.95 34.81
C ARG A 431 -16.65 9.70 34.16
N SER A 432 -16.78 9.62 32.85
CA SER A 432 -16.22 8.54 32.05
C SER A 432 -15.02 9.00 31.21
N ALA A 433 -14.21 8.05 30.76
CA ALA A 433 -13.20 8.30 29.74
C ALA A 433 -13.40 7.37 28.56
N LEU A 434 -13.42 7.95 27.35
CA LEU A 434 -13.28 7.21 26.11
C LEU A 434 -11.81 7.15 25.70
N VAL A 435 -11.20 5.97 25.71
CA VAL A 435 -9.82 5.73 25.27
C VAL A 435 -9.81 5.06 23.90
N PHE A 436 -9.25 5.74 22.90
CA PHE A 436 -9.02 5.16 21.58
C PHE A 436 -7.61 4.58 21.43
N VAL A 437 -7.49 3.36 20.90
CA VAL A 437 -6.23 2.70 20.55
C VAL A 437 -6.22 2.38 19.05
N HIS A 438 -5.36 3.07 18.31
CA HIS A 438 -5.31 2.97 16.85
C HIS A 438 -4.70 1.65 16.35
N GLY A 439 -4.96 1.33 15.08
CA GLY A 439 -4.39 0.18 14.36
C GLY A 439 -3.02 0.43 13.72
N TYR A 440 -2.63 -0.47 12.81
CA TYR A 440 -1.37 -0.38 12.05
C TYR A 440 -1.39 0.79 11.05
N ASN A 441 -0.21 1.24 10.59
CA ASN A 441 -0.09 2.30 9.59
C ASN A 441 -0.79 3.62 10.00
N VAL A 442 -0.66 4.03 11.26
CA VAL A 442 -1.25 5.27 11.78
C VAL A 442 -0.16 6.12 12.42
N ASN A 443 0.02 7.36 11.96
CA ASN A 443 0.91 8.32 12.63
C ASN A 443 0.20 8.98 13.83
N PHE A 444 0.91 9.81 14.60
CA PHE A 444 0.34 10.47 15.78
C PHE A 444 -0.82 11.42 15.45
N GLU A 445 -0.71 12.18 14.35
CA GLU A 445 -1.76 13.13 13.94
C GLU A 445 -3.05 12.40 13.58
N ASP A 446 -2.95 11.33 12.77
CA ASP A 446 -4.10 10.53 12.37
C ASP A 446 -4.77 9.84 13.57
N ALA A 447 -3.98 9.39 14.55
CA ALA A 447 -4.51 8.86 15.81
C ALA A 447 -5.30 9.91 16.60
N ALA A 448 -4.77 11.14 16.71
CA ALA A 448 -5.44 12.24 17.38
C ALA A 448 -6.73 12.64 16.64
N ILE A 449 -6.68 12.80 15.32
CA ILE A 449 -7.84 13.14 14.49
C ILE A 449 -8.94 12.07 14.64
N ARG A 450 -8.57 10.79 14.63
CA ARG A 450 -9.54 9.70 14.81
C ARG A 450 -10.16 9.68 16.21
N ALA A 451 -9.35 9.91 17.25
CA ALA A 451 -9.85 10.01 18.62
C ALA A 451 -10.84 11.17 18.78
N ALA A 452 -10.53 12.35 18.20
CA ALA A 452 -11.45 13.48 18.17
C ALA A 452 -12.74 13.16 17.42
N GLN A 453 -12.65 12.50 16.25
CA GLN A 453 -13.81 12.06 15.49
C GLN A 453 -14.71 11.15 16.34
N MET A 454 -14.14 10.15 17.01
CA MET A 454 -14.91 9.23 17.86
C MET A 454 -15.53 9.95 19.06
N GLY A 455 -14.75 10.73 19.81
CA GLY A 455 -15.27 11.47 20.96
C GLY A 455 -16.40 12.43 20.56
N PHE A 456 -16.18 13.20 19.49
CA PHE A 456 -17.15 14.17 18.99
C PHE A 456 -18.44 13.51 18.48
N ASP A 457 -18.33 12.40 17.74
CA ASP A 457 -19.48 11.74 17.13
C ASP A 457 -20.28 10.89 18.12
N LEU A 458 -19.61 10.23 19.07
CA LEU A 458 -20.25 9.36 20.04
C LEU A 458 -20.87 10.15 21.20
N GLN A 459 -20.32 11.35 21.50
CA GLN A 459 -20.81 12.25 22.55
C GLN A 459 -20.90 11.53 23.92
N VAL A 460 -19.88 10.74 24.23
CA VAL A 460 -19.78 10.07 25.54
C VAL A 460 -19.46 11.12 26.60
N PRO A 461 -20.18 11.18 27.73
CA PRO A 461 -19.89 12.12 28.82
C PRO A 461 -18.48 11.93 29.39
N GLY A 462 -17.86 13.01 29.85
CA GLY A 462 -16.50 13.02 30.40
C GLY A 462 -15.44 13.32 29.35
N ILE A 463 -14.28 12.66 29.44
CA ILE A 463 -13.09 13.00 28.65
C ILE A 463 -12.84 12.03 27.50
N THR A 464 -12.19 12.50 26.44
CA THR A 464 -11.68 11.64 25.36
C THR A 464 -10.16 11.61 25.39
N ALA A 465 -9.61 10.41 25.46
CA ALA A 465 -8.19 10.16 25.42
C ALA A 465 -7.81 9.19 24.29
N PHE A 466 -6.54 9.15 23.93
CA PHE A 466 -6.02 8.12 23.04
C PHE A 466 -4.62 7.66 23.45
N TYR A 467 -4.35 6.38 23.19
CA TYR A 467 -3.01 5.84 23.32
C TYR A 467 -2.38 5.69 21.94
N SER A 468 -1.26 6.37 21.71
CA SER A 468 -0.54 6.34 20.44
C SER A 468 0.76 5.56 20.57
N TRP A 469 0.75 4.32 20.06
CA TRP A 469 1.94 3.47 20.00
C TRP A 469 2.75 3.76 18.73
N PRO A 470 4.07 3.50 18.66
CA PRO A 470 4.97 3.88 17.57
C PRO A 470 4.81 3.02 16.31
N SER A 471 3.62 3.13 15.69
CA SER A 471 3.38 2.72 14.32
C SER A 471 4.13 3.66 13.36
N GLN A 472 4.75 3.10 12.32
CA GLN A 472 5.52 3.88 11.35
C GLN A 472 4.65 4.78 10.47
N GLY A 473 3.32 4.61 10.45
CA GLY A 473 2.45 5.32 9.52
C GLY A 473 2.74 4.97 8.05
N LYS A 474 3.30 3.78 7.81
CA LYS A 474 3.59 3.23 6.48
C LYS A 474 3.08 1.79 6.36
N LEU A 475 2.43 1.48 5.24
CA LEU A 475 1.88 0.14 4.93
C LEU A 475 2.95 -0.95 4.89
N SER A 476 4.20 -0.62 4.50
CA SER A 476 5.32 -1.55 4.39
C SER A 476 5.96 -1.96 5.73
N ALA A 477 5.63 -1.25 6.82
CA ALA A 477 6.28 -1.44 8.11
C ALA A 477 5.59 -2.47 9.02
N TYR A 478 4.72 -3.33 8.48
CA TYR A 478 3.87 -4.21 9.29
C TYR A 478 4.64 -5.04 10.36
N PRO A 479 5.78 -5.70 10.06
CA PRO A 479 6.54 -6.42 11.10
C PRO A 479 7.19 -5.51 12.14
N VAL A 480 7.60 -4.29 11.74
CA VAL A 480 8.13 -3.28 12.66
C VAL A 480 7.03 -2.80 13.59
N ASP A 481 5.84 -2.59 13.05
CA ASP A 481 4.62 -2.22 13.76
C ASP A 481 4.18 -3.33 14.72
N GLU A 482 4.26 -4.60 14.32
CA GLU A 482 4.01 -5.79 15.18
C GLU A 482 4.95 -5.81 16.39
N ALA A 483 6.25 -5.70 16.16
CA ALA A 483 7.21 -5.61 17.26
C ALA A 483 7.04 -4.32 18.09
N SER A 484 6.51 -3.24 17.49
CA SER A 484 6.31 -1.96 18.15
C SER A 484 5.11 -2.00 19.08
N ILE A 485 4.00 -2.61 18.67
CA ILE A 485 2.84 -2.77 19.52
C ILE A 485 3.14 -3.70 20.70
N GLU A 486 3.91 -4.77 20.49
CA GLU A 486 4.39 -5.65 21.57
C GLU A 486 5.27 -4.89 22.57
N ALA A 487 6.24 -4.11 22.09
CA ALA A 487 7.06 -3.26 22.95
C ALA A 487 6.27 -2.16 23.69
N SER A 488 5.06 -1.85 23.22
CA SER A 488 4.17 -0.82 23.79
C SER A 488 3.25 -1.34 24.88
N GLU A 489 3.11 -2.67 25.01
CA GLU A 489 2.24 -3.34 25.99
C GLU A 489 2.40 -2.78 27.41
N LYS A 490 3.65 -2.68 27.90
CA LYS A 490 3.94 -2.21 29.27
C LYS A 490 3.51 -0.76 29.48
N TYR A 491 3.70 0.09 28.46
CA TYR A 491 3.40 1.51 28.52
C TYR A 491 1.89 1.76 28.38
N MET A 492 1.19 0.96 27.56
CA MET A 492 -0.26 0.98 27.47
C MET A 492 -0.90 0.55 28.79
N THR A 493 -0.33 -0.48 29.42
CA THR A 493 -0.74 -0.93 30.76
C THR A 493 -0.56 0.18 31.80
N GLU A 494 0.62 0.81 31.84
CA GLU A 494 0.89 1.95 32.74
C GLU A 494 -0.10 3.10 32.50
N PHE A 495 -0.39 3.43 31.24
CA PHE A 495 -1.33 4.50 30.90
C PHE A 495 -2.75 4.19 31.42
N LEU A 496 -3.28 3.00 31.16
CA LEU A 496 -4.64 2.62 31.56
C LEU A 496 -4.78 2.50 33.09
N LEU A 497 -3.79 1.91 33.76
CA LEU A 497 -3.77 1.81 35.22
C LEU A 497 -3.70 3.19 35.88
N ASN A 498 -2.79 4.05 35.43
CA ASN A 498 -2.68 5.40 36.01
C ASN A 498 -3.93 6.23 35.73
N LEU A 499 -4.56 6.07 34.55
CA LEU A 499 -5.83 6.73 34.26
C LEU A 499 -6.90 6.30 35.27
N ALA A 500 -7.00 5.01 35.60
CA ALA A 500 -7.95 4.50 36.59
C ALA A 500 -7.62 4.91 38.03
N GLU A 501 -6.34 4.92 38.41
CA GLU A 501 -5.92 5.10 39.80
C GLU A 501 -5.67 6.55 40.21
N LYS A 502 -5.35 7.43 39.25
CA LYS A 502 -4.92 8.81 39.52
C LYS A 502 -5.99 9.85 39.20
N THR A 503 -7.14 9.42 38.69
CA THR A 503 -8.21 10.33 38.30
C THR A 503 -9.54 9.97 38.95
N ASP A 504 -10.47 10.93 38.94
CA ASP A 504 -11.85 10.76 39.42
C ASP A 504 -12.75 10.12 38.35
N ILE A 505 -12.20 9.31 37.44
CA ILE A 505 -12.95 8.59 36.41
C ILE A 505 -13.65 7.39 37.06
N GLU A 506 -14.98 7.33 36.92
CA GLU A 506 -15.79 6.19 37.36
C GLU A 506 -15.75 5.04 36.35
N LYS A 507 -15.65 5.34 35.04
CA LYS A 507 -15.66 4.31 33.98
C LYS A 507 -14.70 4.62 32.85
N ILE A 508 -13.87 3.64 32.50
CA ILE A 508 -13.01 3.71 31.31
C ILE A 508 -13.61 2.86 30.19
N HIS A 509 -14.08 3.50 29.14
CA HIS A 509 -14.48 2.87 27.89
C HIS A 509 -13.29 2.81 26.92
N ILE A 510 -13.09 1.70 26.23
CA ILE A 510 -11.97 1.50 25.32
C ILE A 510 -12.47 1.09 23.94
N ILE A 511 -11.97 1.74 22.90
CA ILE A 511 -12.14 1.31 21.50
C ILE A 511 -10.76 1.01 20.93
N ALA A 512 -10.49 -0.25 20.60
CA ALA A 512 -9.26 -0.67 19.93
C ALA A 512 -9.53 -1.17 18.52
N HIS A 513 -8.73 -0.70 17.56
CA HIS A 513 -8.87 -1.05 16.15
C HIS A 513 -7.72 -1.91 15.65
N SER A 514 -8.01 -2.95 14.86
CA SER A 514 -7.02 -3.74 14.13
C SER A 514 -5.86 -4.20 15.02
N MET A 515 -4.61 -3.90 14.63
CA MET A 515 -3.39 -4.27 15.37
C MET A 515 -3.31 -3.68 16.78
N GLY A 516 -4.01 -2.58 17.07
CA GLY A 516 -4.10 -2.02 18.42
C GLY A 516 -4.68 -3.01 19.44
N ASN A 517 -5.52 -3.95 19.00
CA ASN A 517 -6.05 -5.02 19.84
C ASN A 517 -4.96 -5.96 20.37
N ARG A 518 -3.83 -6.15 19.65
CA ARG A 518 -2.71 -6.97 20.15
C ARG A 518 -2.13 -6.41 21.44
N GLY A 519 -1.92 -5.09 21.48
CA GLY A 519 -1.42 -4.38 22.65
C GLY A 519 -2.46 -4.35 23.76
N LEU A 520 -3.72 -4.05 23.43
CA LEU A 520 -4.80 -3.98 24.42
C LEU A 520 -5.03 -5.34 25.11
N LEU A 521 -5.11 -6.44 24.35
CA LEU A 521 -5.32 -7.78 24.89
C LEU A 521 -4.27 -8.18 25.92
N ARG A 522 -3.01 -7.87 25.63
CA ARG A 522 -1.93 -8.14 26.58
C ARG A 522 -1.94 -7.17 27.74
N ALA A 523 -2.23 -5.88 27.50
CA ALA A 523 -2.31 -4.89 28.57
C ALA A 523 -3.41 -5.25 29.59
N VAL A 524 -4.61 -5.62 29.13
CA VAL A 524 -5.69 -6.05 30.02
C VAL A 524 -5.32 -7.35 30.74
N GLN A 525 -4.72 -8.33 30.06
CA GLN A 525 -4.25 -9.56 30.72
C GLN A 525 -3.22 -9.28 31.82
N ARG A 526 -2.28 -8.36 31.58
CA ARG A 526 -1.34 -7.90 32.63
C ARG A 526 -2.07 -7.24 33.78
N ILE A 527 -3.06 -6.40 33.49
CA ILE A 527 -3.90 -5.75 34.51
C ILE A 527 -4.58 -6.84 35.34
N ILE A 528 -5.27 -7.83 34.73
CA ILE A 528 -5.87 -8.98 35.46
C ILE A 528 -4.84 -9.65 36.38
N SER A 529 -3.62 -9.91 35.89
CA SER A 529 -2.57 -10.57 36.67
C SER A 529 -2.03 -9.73 37.84
N GLN A 530 -2.07 -8.39 37.71
CA GLN A 530 -1.65 -7.45 38.75
C GLN A 530 -2.80 -7.12 39.74
N VAL A 531 -4.05 -7.25 39.29
CA VAL A 531 -5.28 -6.82 39.98
C VAL A 531 -5.71 -7.77 41.10
N GLN A 532 -4.98 -8.86 41.40
CA GLN A 532 -5.20 -9.63 42.65
C GLN A 532 -5.10 -8.75 43.92
N THR A 533 -4.62 -7.51 43.81
CA THR A 533 -4.54 -6.50 44.88
C THR A 533 -5.34 -5.20 44.62
N ILE A 534 -6.04 -5.01 43.48
CA ILE A 534 -6.65 -3.73 43.10
C ILE A 534 -8.18 -3.88 43.05
N THR A 535 -8.89 -3.20 43.95
CA THR A 535 -10.33 -3.41 44.17
C THR A 535 -11.27 -2.50 43.37
N ASN A 536 -10.79 -1.66 42.43
CA ASN A 536 -11.66 -0.60 41.88
C ASN A 536 -11.44 -0.13 40.43
N ILE A 537 -10.79 -0.90 39.55
CA ILE A 537 -10.73 -0.52 38.12
C ILE A 537 -12.04 -0.93 37.44
N ALA A 538 -12.90 0.05 37.16
CA ALA A 538 -14.13 -0.17 36.41
C ALA A 538 -13.92 0.14 34.93
N PHE A 539 -13.56 -0.87 34.13
CA PHE A 539 -13.73 -0.73 32.68
C PHE A 539 -15.24 -0.79 32.39
N GLY A 540 -15.72 0.19 31.63
CA GLY A 540 -17.10 0.21 31.17
C GLY A 540 -17.26 -0.74 29.99
N GLN A 541 -17.19 -0.18 28.79
CA GLN A 541 -17.28 -0.93 27.54
C GLN A 541 -15.90 -1.12 26.93
N ILE A 542 -15.54 -2.35 26.57
CA ILE A 542 -14.38 -2.63 25.73
C ILE A 542 -14.86 -3.07 24.34
N ILE A 543 -14.45 -2.31 23.33
CA ILE A 543 -14.86 -2.51 21.94
C ILE A 543 -13.65 -2.93 21.13
N LEU A 544 -13.70 -4.18 20.66
CA LEU A 544 -12.65 -4.82 19.89
C LEU A 544 -13.06 -4.77 18.42
N ALA A 545 -12.62 -3.74 17.71
CA ALA A 545 -13.00 -3.51 16.31
C ALA A 545 -11.99 -4.18 15.37
N ALA A 546 -12.47 -5.20 14.65
CA ALA A 546 -11.70 -5.98 13.69
C ALA A 546 -10.29 -6.38 14.20
N PRO A 547 -10.16 -7.14 15.30
CA PRO A 547 -8.86 -7.45 15.88
C PRO A 547 -7.93 -8.21 14.92
N ASP A 548 -6.75 -7.65 14.72
CA ASP A 548 -5.64 -8.30 14.02
C ASP A 548 -4.86 -9.16 15.01
N VAL A 549 -5.46 -10.27 15.41
CA VAL A 549 -4.92 -11.19 16.42
C VAL A 549 -5.26 -12.60 15.96
N ASP A 550 -4.33 -13.53 16.11
CA ASP A 550 -4.60 -14.95 15.91
C ASP A 550 -5.80 -15.42 16.76
N ILE A 551 -6.66 -16.28 16.22
CA ILE A 551 -7.91 -16.70 16.88
C ILE A 551 -7.63 -17.38 18.22
N ASP A 552 -6.62 -18.24 18.31
CA ASP A 552 -6.35 -19.02 19.52
C ASP A 552 -5.72 -18.12 20.58
N LEU A 553 -4.77 -17.29 20.17
CA LEU A 553 -4.20 -16.25 21.04
C LEU A 553 -5.26 -15.27 21.53
N PHE A 554 -6.20 -14.87 20.67
CA PHE A 554 -7.31 -13.99 21.06
C PHE A 554 -8.18 -14.66 22.12
N LYS A 555 -8.60 -15.92 21.87
CA LYS A 555 -9.39 -16.70 22.82
C LYS A 555 -8.69 -16.88 24.15
N GLU A 556 -7.37 -17.03 24.15
CA GLU A 556 -6.58 -17.15 25.38
C GLU A 556 -6.55 -15.84 26.16
N LEU A 557 -6.16 -14.73 25.51
CA LEU A 557 -5.98 -13.43 26.16
C LEU A 557 -7.30 -12.76 26.54
N ALA A 558 -8.37 -13.05 25.82
CA ALA A 558 -9.69 -12.49 26.11
C ALA A 558 -10.37 -13.19 27.31
N LYS A 559 -9.81 -14.28 27.84
CA LYS A 559 -10.31 -14.90 29.08
C LYS A 559 -10.24 -13.90 30.24
N GLY A 560 -11.33 -13.82 31.01
CA GLY A 560 -11.41 -12.93 32.15
C GLY A 560 -11.78 -11.47 31.82
N TYR A 561 -11.93 -11.11 30.55
CA TYR A 561 -12.41 -9.77 30.16
C TYR A 561 -13.78 -9.43 30.78
N HIS A 562 -14.67 -10.42 30.89
CA HIS A 562 -15.97 -10.28 31.54
C HIS A 562 -15.90 -9.97 33.05
N GLN A 563 -14.72 -10.12 33.67
CA GLN A 563 -14.50 -9.82 35.09
C GLN A 563 -14.03 -8.37 35.32
N LEU A 564 -13.48 -7.73 34.28
CA LEU A 564 -12.91 -6.39 34.36
C LEU A 564 -13.77 -5.32 33.71
N ALA A 565 -14.55 -5.68 32.68
CA ALA A 565 -15.40 -4.76 31.94
C ALA A 565 -16.88 -5.06 32.16
N GLU A 566 -17.72 -4.03 32.23
CA GLU A 566 -19.18 -4.20 32.24
C GLU A 566 -19.66 -4.98 31.02
N ARG A 567 -19.01 -4.75 29.86
CA ARG A 567 -19.27 -5.50 28.63
C ARG A 567 -18.10 -5.39 27.66
N THR A 568 -17.82 -6.49 26.97
CA THR A 568 -16.89 -6.51 25.84
C THR A 568 -17.64 -6.89 24.57
N THR A 569 -17.48 -6.11 23.50
CA THR A 569 -18.07 -6.37 22.17
C THR A 569 -16.99 -6.53 21.12
N LEU A 570 -17.02 -7.65 20.39
CA LEU A 570 -16.16 -7.96 19.26
C LEU A 570 -16.90 -7.68 17.95
N TYR A 571 -16.46 -6.68 17.19
CA TYR A 571 -16.96 -6.44 15.83
C TYR A 571 -16.05 -7.15 14.81
N ILE A 572 -16.64 -8.01 13.98
CA ILE A 572 -15.94 -8.76 12.92
C ILE A 572 -16.47 -8.40 11.54
N SER A 573 -15.64 -8.53 10.51
CA SER A 573 -16.05 -8.32 9.11
C SER A 573 -15.40 -9.32 8.15
N SER A 574 -16.15 -9.69 7.10
CA SER A 574 -15.69 -10.55 6.00
C SER A 574 -14.97 -9.79 4.88
N LYS A 575 -14.92 -8.46 4.94
CA LYS A 575 -14.30 -7.58 3.93
C LYS A 575 -13.10 -6.80 4.46
N ASP A 576 -12.68 -7.07 5.69
CA ASP A 576 -11.61 -6.31 6.32
C ASP A 576 -10.26 -6.56 5.63
N LYS A 577 -9.87 -5.65 4.73
CA LYS A 577 -8.69 -5.76 3.86
C LYS A 577 -7.39 -5.81 4.67
N ALA A 578 -7.36 -5.19 5.86
CA ALA A 578 -6.22 -5.19 6.75
C ALA A 578 -6.04 -6.57 7.41
N LEU A 579 -7.15 -7.20 7.82
CA LEU A 579 -7.11 -8.54 8.40
C LEU A 579 -6.85 -9.63 7.36
N ALA A 580 -7.33 -9.48 6.13
CA ALA A 580 -6.95 -10.37 5.03
C ALA A 580 -5.44 -10.30 4.78
N THR A 581 -4.84 -9.10 4.83
CA THR A 581 -3.38 -8.88 4.69
C THR A 581 -2.61 -9.58 5.82
N SER A 582 -3.12 -9.54 7.05
CA SER A 582 -2.51 -10.21 8.20
C SER A 582 -2.69 -11.74 8.19
N ALA A 583 -3.86 -12.26 7.81
CA ALA A 583 -4.12 -13.69 7.68
C ALA A 583 -3.22 -14.35 6.60
N LEU A 584 -2.94 -13.62 5.52
CA LEU A 584 -2.00 -14.01 4.46
C LEU A 584 -0.53 -14.10 4.96
N ILE A 585 -0.12 -13.23 5.88
CA ILE A 585 1.25 -13.22 6.42
C ILE A 585 1.46 -14.36 7.44
N HIS A 586 0.42 -14.73 8.20
CA HIS A 586 0.55 -15.63 9.36
C HIS A 586 -0.15 -17.00 9.22
N GLN A 587 -0.71 -17.34 8.05
CA GLN A 587 -1.31 -18.67 7.74
C GLN A 587 -2.44 -19.18 8.67
N HIS A 588 -2.92 -18.35 9.60
CA HIS A 588 -3.96 -18.69 10.57
C HIS A 588 -5.10 -17.66 10.58
N GLY A 589 -6.30 -18.08 11.00
CA GLY A 589 -7.47 -17.21 11.07
C GLY A 589 -7.25 -16.04 12.04
N ARG A 590 -7.89 -14.89 11.76
CA ARG A 590 -7.83 -13.70 12.61
C ARG A 590 -9.14 -13.48 13.34
N ALA A 591 -9.06 -13.09 14.61
CA ALA A 591 -10.24 -12.91 15.46
C ALA A 591 -11.26 -11.91 14.90
N GLY A 592 -10.80 -10.88 14.19
CA GLY A 592 -11.68 -9.92 13.51
C GLY A 592 -12.20 -10.33 12.13
N PHE A 593 -11.76 -11.47 11.58
CA PHE A 593 -12.04 -11.90 10.20
C PHE A 593 -12.86 -13.19 10.16
N PHE A 594 -13.84 -13.25 9.26
CA PHE A 594 -14.69 -14.43 9.04
C PHE A 594 -14.60 -14.87 7.56
N PRO A 595 -14.58 -16.19 7.26
CA PRO A 595 -14.71 -17.35 8.16
C PRO A 595 -13.39 -17.88 8.78
N PRO A 596 -13.42 -18.54 9.97
CA PRO A 596 -14.60 -18.81 10.83
C PRO A 596 -14.98 -17.61 11.72
N VAL A 597 -16.21 -17.61 12.28
CA VAL A 597 -16.62 -16.59 13.26
C VAL A 597 -15.92 -16.90 14.58
N THR A 598 -15.23 -15.91 15.15
CA THR A 598 -14.65 -16.04 16.48
C THR A 598 -15.70 -15.73 17.54
N VAL A 599 -16.08 -16.73 18.33
CA VAL A 599 -16.97 -16.57 19.49
C VAL A 599 -16.20 -16.89 20.76
N VAL A 600 -16.34 -16.04 21.77
CA VAL A 600 -15.73 -16.21 23.10
C VAL A 600 -16.81 -16.00 24.17
N GLU A 601 -16.87 -16.88 25.15
CA GLU A 601 -17.81 -16.76 26.26
C GLU A 601 -17.59 -15.45 27.04
N GLY A 602 -18.67 -14.72 27.31
CA GLY A 602 -18.63 -13.40 27.96
C GLY A 602 -18.26 -12.24 27.03
N ILE A 603 -18.12 -12.47 25.71
CA ILE A 603 -17.88 -11.44 24.71
C ILE A 603 -18.98 -11.45 23.66
N ASP A 604 -19.65 -10.32 23.50
CA ASP A 604 -20.69 -10.16 22.49
C ASP A 604 -20.05 -10.07 21.10
N THR A 605 -20.24 -11.09 20.26
CA THR A 605 -19.71 -11.08 18.89
C THR A 605 -20.76 -10.52 17.92
N VAL A 606 -20.40 -9.44 17.21
CA VAL A 606 -21.24 -8.78 16.22
C VAL A 606 -20.57 -8.85 14.84
N LYS A 607 -21.18 -9.62 13.94
CA LYS A 607 -20.82 -9.72 12.53
C LYS A 607 -21.40 -8.55 11.75
N VAL A 608 -20.52 -7.78 11.12
CA VAL A 608 -20.92 -6.66 10.27
C VAL A 608 -20.80 -7.08 8.81
N SER A 609 -21.95 -7.40 8.19
CA SER A 609 -22.01 -7.87 6.80
C SER A 609 -21.82 -6.71 5.81
N LYS A 610 -21.02 -6.91 4.75
CA LYS A 610 -20.69 -5.94 3.67
C LYS A 610 -19.97 -4.64 4.04
N ILE A 611 -19.71 -4.36 5.32
CA ILE A 611 -19.01 -3.16 5.78
C ILE A 611 -17.53 -3.51 6.02
N ASP A 612 -16.63 -2.75 5.42
CA ASP A 612 -15.20 -2.87 5.68
C ASP A 612 -14.89 -2.14 7.00
N LEU A 613 -14.56 -2.88 8.06
CA LEU A 613 -14.25 -2.29 9.36
C LEU A 613 -12.88 -1.56 9.35
N THR A 614 -12.08 -1.69 8.29
CA THR A 614 -10.97 -0.77 8.04
C THR A 614 -11.45 0.66 7.80
N LEU A 615 -12.73 0.88 7.47
CA LEU A 615 -13.34 2.21 7.30
C LEU A 615 -13.51 2.97 8.62
N LEU A 616 -13.45 2.28 9.77
CA LEU A 616 -13.24 2.93 11.07
C LEU A 616 -11.83 3.56 11.17
N GLY A 617 -10.89 3.14 10.31
CA GLY A 617 -9.60 3.78 10.04
C GLY A 617 -9.58 4.69 8.80
N HIS A 618 -10.38 4.41 7.76
CA HIS A 618 -10.34 5.09 6.45
C HIS A 618 -11.73 5.39 5.81
N GLY A 619 -12.48 6.34 6.36
CA GLY A 619 -13.14 7.40 5.56
C GLY A 619 -14.37 7.10 4.68
N TYR A 620 -15.12 5.99 4.85
CA TYR A 620 -16.46 5.87 4.22
C TYR A 620 -17.59 6.06 5.24
N PHE A 621 -18.52 6.94 4.88
CA PHE A 621 -19.36 7.68 5.81
C PHE A 621 -20.71 7.02 6.14
N ALA A 622 -21.31 6.27 5.21
CA ALA A 622 -22.64 5.71 5.39
C ALA A 622 -22.59 4.43 6.24
N ASP A 623 -21.66 3.53 5.92
CA ASP A 623 -21.55 2.23 6.57
C ASP A 623 -20.96 2.32 7.99
N ALA A 624 -20.01 3.26 8.23
CA ALA A 624 -19.47 3.50 9.57
C ALA A 624 -20.53 4.03 10.55
N ARG A 625 -21.59 4.67 10.06
CA ARG A 625 -22.62 5.28 10.90
C ARG A 625 -23.42 4.25 11.72
N LEU A 626 -23.81 3.13 11.11
CA LEU A 626 -24.57 2.07 11.81
C LEU A 626 -23.76 1.48 12.97
N VAL A 627 -22.46 1.24 12.73
CA VAL A 627 -21.54 0.75 13.75
C VAL A 627 -21.32 1.80 14.84
N LEU A 628 -21.14 3.08 14.48
CA LEU A 628 -20.98 4.16 15.46
C LEU A 628 -22.24 4.39 16.30
N GLU A 629 -23.44 4.26 15.72
CA GLU A 629 -24.71 4.34 16.45
C GLU A 629 -24.86 3.14 17.42
N ASP A 630 -24.43 1.94 17.02
CA ASP A 630 -24.36 0.76 17.89
C ASP A 630 -23.37 0.94 19.05
N ILE A 631 -22.17 1.41 18.74
CA ILE A 631 -21.14 1.76 19.72
C ILE A 631 -21.64 2.83 20.69
N ARG A 632 -22.28 3.90 20.20
CA ARG A 632 -22.83 4.96 21.05
C ARG A 632 -23.84 4.42 22.05
N ASP A 633 -24.73 3.54 21.61
CA ASP A 633 -25.73 2.93 22.49
C ASP A 633 -25.09 2.02 23.54
N LEU A 634 -24.05 1.26 23.17
CA LEU A 634 -23.25 0.49 24.13
C LEU A 634 -22.60 1.38 25.18
N LEU A 635 -21.97 2.48 24.76
CA LEU A 635 -21.23 3.40 25.64
C LEU A 635 -22.15 4.12 26.63
N ILE A 636 -23.34 4.54 26.17
CA ILE A 636 -24.27 5.32 27.00
C ILE A 636 -25.19 4.41 27.84
N ASN A 637 -25.72 3.34 27.24
CA ASN A 637 -26.82 2.57 27.83
C ASN A 637 -26.43 1.14 28.24
N ASN A 638 -25.21 0.67 27.93
CA ASN A 638 -24.76 -0.71 28.18
C ASN A 638 -25.76 -1.79 27.70
N THR A 639 -26.42 -1.52 26.58
CA THR A 639 -27.48 -2.41 26.06
C THR A 639 -26.91 -3.74 25.59
N SER A 640 -27.48 -4.84 26.06
CA SER A 640 -27.14 -6.17 25.54
C SER A 640 -27.50 -6.30 24.04
N PRO A 641 -26.85 -7.19 23.27
CA PRO A 641 -27.23 -7.41 21.87
C PRO A 641 -28.72 -7.72 21.67
N GLY A 642 -29.31 -8.50 22.58
CA GLY A 642 -30.72 -8.88 22.52
C GLY A 642 -31.71 -7.74 22.82
N GLN A 643 -31.26 -6.62 23.41
CA GLN A 643 -32.05 -5.39 23.60
C GLN A 643 -31.93 -4.43 22.41
N ARG A 644 -30.93 -4.60 21.55
CA ARG A 644 -30.70 -3.81 20.34
C ARG A 644 -31.48 -4.35 19.13
N ARG A 645 -32.71 -4.84 19.39
CA ARG A 645 -33.61 -5.42 18.38
C ARG A 645 -33.98 -4.36 17.35
N GLY A 646 -33.78 -4.67 16.07
CA GLY A 646 -33.93 -3.74 14.96
C GLY A 646 -32.60 -3.36 14.29
N ARG A 647 -31.49 -3.36 15.05
CA ARG A 647 -30.13 -3.24 14.52
C ARG A 647 -29.37 -4.55 14.49
N LEU A 648 -29.60 -5.42 15.47
CA LEU A 648 -28.95 -6.74 15.56
C LEU A 648 -29.98 -7.86 15.48
N GLU A 649 -29.59 -8.97 14.85
CA GLU A 649 -30.33 -10.23 14.84
C GLU A 649 -29.43 -11.40 15.22
N PRO A 650 -29.95 -12.41 15.93
CA PRO A 650 -29.15 -13.59 16.28
C PRO A 650 -28.84 -14.41 15.03
N SER A 651 -27.63 -14.96 14.95
CA SER A 651 -27.27 -15.90 13.89
C SER A 651 -28.04 -17.22 14.00
N GLU A 652 -28.38 -17.81 12.85
CA GLU A 652 -28.95 -19.16 12.76
C GLU A 652 -27.98 -20.25 13.27
N GLU A 653 -26.67 -20.03 13.13
CA GLU A 653 -25.61 -20.93 13.62
C GLU A 653 -25.43 -20.84 15.15
N GLY A 654 -26.04 -19.83 15.80
CA GLY A 654 -25.91 -19.56 17.23
C GLY A 654 -24.57 -18.91 17.63
N GLY A 655 -24.54 -18.31 18.82
CA GLY A 655 -23.31 -17.80 19.44
C GLY A 655 -22.81 -16.42 18.99
N TYR A 656 -23.44 -15.79 17.98
CA TYR A 656 -23.11 -14.43 17.56
C TYR A 656 -24.32 -13.68 16.97
N TRP A 657 -24.16 -12.38 16.77
CA TRP A 657 -25.17 -11.46 16.25
C TRP A 657 -24.76 -10.92 14.89
N ILE A 658 -25.73 -10.58 14.05
CA ILE A 658 -25.55 -10.02 12.72
C ILE A 658 -26.13 -8.61 12.71
N MET A 659 -25.37 -7.63 12.24
CA MET A 659 -25.84 -6.26 12.06
C MET A 659 -26.74 -6.16 10.82
N ARG A 660 -27.97 -5.68 11.03
CA ARG A 660 -28.97 -5.39 10.02
C ARG A 660 -28.57 -4.15 9.21
N GLN A 661 -28.86 -4.19 7.91
CA GLN A 661 -28.56 -3.12 6.95
C GLN A 661 -29.77 -2.25 6.70
#